data_AF-A0A938ULQ1-F1
#
_entry.id   AF-A0A938ULQ1-F1
#
_cell.length_a   1.000
_cell.length_b   1.000
_cell.length_c   1.000
_cell.angle_alpha   90.00
_cell.angle_beta   90.00
_cell.angle_gamma   90.00
#
_symmetry.space_group_name_H-M   'P 1'
#
loop_
_entity.id
_entity.type
_entity.pdbx_description
1 polymer ?
#
loop_
_entity_poly.entity_id
_entity_poly.type
_entity_poly.pdbx_seq_one_letter_code
_entity_poly.pdbx_strand_id
1 'polypeptide(L)'
;MMGFCPSCDRTTQADPGTGKCPTCHGVLAFAPETAPVEGGARRPPWLPILAGVLVLGAVAAGLVWRGTPAPAAATASKAVTAEASDVASTLRSHELTGARAVAPGVADEAMVQFARQSKDISTLGQVVRGLEKPGGLQRVALGQRRKHAVRTTAELFQAVRANKAEPVHAIEAAWLAWSLLHAAGAAPQFVAETDGVQTPLLLSRTRLGVRLADGKIVEPFATQPMVAPKGVSNAQAVAMWLVLRANVERLRSEYTLAYQDLAAAEAIAPTVAAARFVRGVTQLDQRMTDQGLATCEAALAQQQDPLARLFLAEVALANDQPVKALQRCDEALAAAPGLPEALVTKAQVLIGRMQTLPIDQRDAAGKDIAALLDQALKADPVPSGARATRAQLLLIQKEDQAAENLLRSAVLQHKEVESALLLAELHTAHKRHAEAAQVLQDVGAPLDDARIALAWVQALMADGKRDKALELMEKAFAQAPDDRTIGLLRAQLLAENGKTKEAIAALDGLRSGDDGDQIVLLQAQLLIQDNQADRAAANLDKLRERRPADKKVALLSVVALARSARLADAEKVAQQVQAAKVATAMDLAETWLQAQQLAKAIAVIEPEVAGDKPEAQVAATLAVMYVMADRKADAIALRDRVAGKLGPQAQQFRTTIDEAIAAAEQEQQGRAVPDAKAAR
;
A
#
# COMPACT_ATOMS: atom_id res chain seq x y z
N MET A 1 12.78 -42.40 2.58
CA MET A 1 12.24 -41.54 1.51
C MET A 1 10.93 -42.12 1.03
N MET A 2 9.86 -41.32 1.01
CA MET A 2 8.61 -41.72 0.35
C MET A 2 8.78 -41.50 -1.15
N GLY A 3 8.44 -42.50 -1.95
CA GLY A 3 8.47 -42.44 -3.41
C GLY A 3 7.14 -42.90 -3.96
N PHE A 4 6.79 -42.42 -5.15
CA PHE A 4 5.59 -42.85 -5.84
C PHE A 4 5.93 -44.07 -6.71
N CYS A 5 5.19 -45.16 -6.58
CA CYS A 5 5.36 -46.35 -7.41
C CYS A 5 4.36 -46.34 -8.57
N PRO A 6 4.80 -46.10 -9.83
CA PRO A 6 3.88 -46.08 -10.97
C PRO A 6 3.29 -47.46 -11.29
N SER A 7 3.93 -48.55 -10.85
CA SER A 7 3.43 -49.92 -11.09
C SER A 7 2.22 -50.29 -10.24
N CYS A 8 2.00 -49.64 -9.09
CA CYS A 8 0.86 -49.90 -8.22
C CYS A 8 0.10 -48.65 -7.77
N ASP A 9 0.45 -47.50 -8.35
CA ASP A 9 -0.20 -46.20 -8.15
C ASP A 9 -0.33 -45.79 -6.66
N ARG A 10 0.75 -45.98 -5.90
CA ARG A 10 0.79 -45.67 -4.46
C ARG A 10 2.09 -44.99 -4.05
N THR A 11 1.97 -44.03 -3.15
CA THR A 11 3.10 -43.43 -2.44
C THR A 11 3.44 -44.31 -1.24
N THR A 12 4.67 -44.81 -1.20
CA THR A 12 5.12 -45.71 -0.13
C THR A 12 6.60 -45.50 0.18
N GLN A 13 7.04 -45.96 1.33
CA GLN A 13 8.44 -45.91 1.72
C GLN A 13 9.17 -47.11 1.09
N ALA A 14 10.34 -46.85 0.49
CA ALA A 14 11.14 -47.89 -0.15
C ALA A 14 11.54 -48.99 0.84
N ASP A 15 11.54 -50.24 0.36
CA ASP A 15 12.10 -51.37 1.11
C ASP A 15 13.59 -51.10 1.41
N PRO A 16 14.06 -51.19 2.68
CA PRO A 16 15.41 -50.79 3.05
C PRO A 16 16.53 -51.63 2.42
N GLY A 17 16.24 -52.89 2.05
CA GLY A 17 17.23 -53.80 1.48
C GLY A 17 17.33 -53.71 -0.04
N THR A 18 16.23 -53.37 -0.72
CA THR A 18 16.16 -53.41 -2.20
C THR A 18 15.92 -52.04 -2.85
N GLY A 19 15.52 -51.03 -2.08
CA GLY A 19 15.19 -49.70 -2.60
C GLY A 19 13.92 -49.65 -3.47
N LYS A 20 13.15 -50.75 -3.54
CA LYS A 20 11.96 -50.89 -4.39
C LYS A 20 10.67 -50.81 -3.59
N CYS A 21 9.54 -50.70 -4.28
CA CYS A 21 8.22 -50.73 -3.64
C CYS A 21 8.03 -52.06 -2.89
N PRO A 22 7.71 -52.05 -1.58
CA PRO A 22 7.52 -53.29 -0.81
C PRO A 22 6.30 -54.10 -1.27
N THR A 23 5.35 -53.48 -1.98
CA THR A 23 4.10 -54.12 -2.40
C THR A 23 4.19 -54.82 -3.75
N CYS A 24 4.90 -54.26 -4.72
CA CYS A 24 4.96 -54.80 -6.09
C CYS A 24 6.39 -54.96 -6.63
N HIS A 25 7.41 -54.61 -5.83
CA HIS A 25 8.82 -54.60 -6.22
C HIS A 25 9.14 -53.76 -7.47
N GLY A 26 8.25 -52.82 -7.82
CA GLY A 26 8.49 -51.79 -8.84
C GLY A 26 9.48 -50.73 -8.37
N VAL A 27 10.13 -50.06 -9.32
CA VAL A 27 11.05 -48.94 -9.04
C VAL A 27 10.24 -47.74 -8.59
N LEU A 28 10.68 -47.09 -7.51
CA LEU A 28 10.04 -45.89 -6.97
C LEU A 28 10.57 -44.65 -7.68
N ALA A 29 9.66 -43.78 -8.12
CA ALA A 29 10.01 -42.47 -8.64
C ALA A 29 10.10 -41.48 -7.47
N PHE A 30 11.26 -40.86 -7.32
CA PHE A 30 11.49 -39.77 -6.37
C PHE A 30 11.63 -38.49 -7.17
N ALA A 31 10.82 -37.47 -6.88
CA ALA A 31 10.97 -36.17 -7.51
C ALA A 31 12.20 -35.45 -6.95
N PRO A 32 13.10 -34.88 -7.78
CA PRO A 32 14.06 -33.91 -7.31
C PRO A 32 13.39 -32.52 -7.21
N GLU A 33 13.61 -31.82 -6.11
CA GLU A 33 13.28 -30.40 -5.98
C GLU A 33 14.16 -29.59 -6.96
N THR A 34 13.61 -29.18 -8.11
CA THR A 34 13.70 -27.83 -8.74
C THR A 34 13.39 -27.83 -10.25
N ALA A 35 12.48 -26.89 -10.63
CA ALA A 35 12.24 -26.18 -11.91
C ALA A 35 12.05 -26.93 -13.26
N PRO A 36 11.14 -26.43 -14.15
CA PRO A 36 11.03 -26.91 -15.53
C PRO A 36 11.81 -26.05 -16.55
N VAL A 37 12.28 -26.69 -17.63
CA VAL A 37 12.86 -26.08 -18.84
C VAL A 37 12.25 -26.75 -20.08
N GLU A 38 11.91 -25.95 -21.11
CA GLU A 38 12.20 -26.16 -22.55
C GLU A 38 11.67 -24.93 -23.33
N GLY A 39 12.33 -24.33 -24.32
CA GLY A 39 13.59 -24.60 -25.02
C GLY A 39 13.92 -23.48 -26.01
N GLY A 40 15.12 -23.49 -26.61
CA GLY A 40 15.49 -22.60 -27.74
C GLY A 40 16.97 -22.22 -27.81
N ALA A 41 17.73 -22.96 -28.61
CA ALA A 41 19.19 -22.91 -28.73
C ALA A 41 19.77 -21.61 -29.36
N ARG A 42 20.95 -21.19 -28.85
CA ARG A 42 22.22 -20.93 -29.59
C ARG A 42 23.21 -20.16 -28.70
N ARG A 43 24.33 -20.79 -28.32
CA ARG A 43 25.63 -20.12 -28.14
C ARG A 43 26.47 -20.40 -29.39
N PRO A 44 27.52 -19.61 -29.68
CA PRO A 44 28.86 -20.11 -29.32
C PRO A 44 29.81 -18.92 -28.95
N PRO A 45 31.16 -19.06 -28.89
CA PRO A 45 31.92 -18.75 -27.68
C PRO A 45 33.07 -17.75 -27.95
N TRP A 46 33.67 -17.18 -26.90
CA TRP A 46 35.12 -16.95 -26.87
C TRP A 46 35.57 -16.74 -25.42
N LEU A 47 36.62 -17.48 -25.08
CA LEU A 47 37.34 -17.49 -23.81
C LEU A 47 38.50 -16.45 -23.89
N PRO A 48 39.39 -16.30 -22.89
CA PRO A 48 39.69 -15.04 -22.21
C PRO A 48 41.19 -14.70 -22.31
N ILE A 49 41.71 -13.95 -21.32
CA ILE A 49 43.11 -13.82 -20.86
C ILE A 49 43.81 -12.54 -21.33
N LEU A 50 44.15 -11.67 -20.36
CA LEU A 50 45.53 -11.53 -19.91
C LEU A 50 45.62 -10.85 -18.54
N ALA A 51 46.42 -11.48 -17.68
CA ALA A 51 46.83 -11.04 -16.37
C ALA A 51 48.07 -10.16 -16.43
N GLY A 52 48.32 -9.38 -15.38
CA GLY A 52 49.66 -9.38 -14.77
C GLY A 52 50.39 -8.04 -14.57
N VAL A 53 50.39 -7.58 -13.32
CA VAL A 53 51.53 -7.11 -12.47
C VAL A 53 52.49 -6.03 -12.98
N LEU A 54 52.61 -4.90 -12.24
CA LEU A 54 53.86 -4.45 -11.56
C LEU A 54 53.67 -3.18 -10.70
N VAL A 55 54.64 -2.98 -9.81
CA VAL A 55 54.63 -2.29 -8.50
C VAL A 55 55.75 -1.21 -8.44
N LEU A 56 55.67 -0.28 -7.46
CA LEU A 56 56.64 0.76 -7.00
C LEU A 56 56.70 2.05 -7.85
N GLY A 57 56.79 3.28 -7.33
CA GLY A 57 57.05 3.84 -5.99
C GLY A 57 57.97 5.07 -6.14
N ALA A 58 57.67 6.23 -5.52
CA ALA A 58 58.64 7.31 -5.23
C ALA A 58 58.06 8.42 -4.32
N VAL A 59 58.94 9.01 -3.52
CA VAL A 59 58.75 9.89 -2.35
C VAL A 59 59.44 11.26 -2.59
N ALA A 60 59.00 12.28 -1.83
CA ALA A 60 59.62 13.59 -1.50
C ALA A 60 59.57 14.70 -2.57
N ALA A 61 59.47 16.01 -2.28
CA ALA A 61 59.61 16.87 -1.10
C ALA A 61 58.62 18.07 -1.27
N GLY A 62 58.10 18.80 -0.27
CA GLY A 62 58.75 19.50 0.83
C GLY A 62 58.78 21.01 0.55
N LEU A 63 57.92 21.81 1.19
CA LEU A 63 58.20 23.24 1.45
C LEU A 63 57.36 23.79 2.61
N VAL A 64 58.09 24.31 3.58
CA VAL A 64 57.67 24.92 4.83
C VAL A 64 57.06 26.30 4.56
N TRP A 65 55.90 26.59 5.16
CA TRP A 65 55.47 27.96 5.39
C TRP A 65 54.99 28.13 6.83
N ARG A 66 55.81 28.83 7.63
CA ARG A 66 55.41 29.38 8.92
C ARG A 66 54.64 30.67 8.64
N GLY A 67 53.34 30.65 8.90
CA GLY A 67 52.48 31.85 8.95
C GLY A 67 51.73 31.85 10.27
N THR A 68 51.85 32.94 11.02
CA THR A 68 51.15 33.26 12.27
C THR A 68 49.63 33.07 12.16
N PRO A 69 48.90 32.73 13.24
CA PRO A 69 47.45 32.53 13.16
C PRO A 69 46.74 33.88 12.95
N ALA A 70 46.16 34.05 11.75
CA ALA A 70 45.09 34.99 11.49
C ALA A 70 43.79 34.46 12.15
N PRO A 71 42.84 35.32 12.54
CA PRO A 71 41.72 34.94 13.40
C PRO A 71 40.85 33.85 12.76
N ALA A 72 40.47 32.85 13.57
CA ALA A 72 39.74 31.63 13.19
C ALA A 72 38.41 31.84 12.44
N ALA A 73 37.88 33.07 12.40
CA ALA A 73 36.64 33.41 11.71
C ALA A 73 36.76 33.42 10.16
N ALA A 74 37.93 33.75 9.60
CA ALA A 74 38.11 33.86 8.14
C ALA A 74 38.41 32.51 7.46
N THR A 75 39.03 31.57 8.19
CA THR A 75 39.35 30.22 7.70
C THR A 75 38.15 29.28 7.73
N ALA A 76 37.28 29.39 8.73
CA ALA A 76 36.02 28.63 8.80
C ALA A 76 35.08 28.95 7.61
N SER A 77 34.97 30.24 7.25
CA SER A 77 34.15 30.68 6.12
C SER A 77 34.60 30.09 4.77
N LYS A 78 35.92 29.97 4.52
CA LYS A 78 36.45 29.41 3.26
C LYS A 78 36.30 27.88 3.16
N ALA A 79 36.46 27.17 4.27
CA ALA A 79 36.31 25.72 4.32
C ALA A 79 34.86 25.30 4.01
N VAL A 80 33.88 26.03 4.54
CA VAL A 80 32.45 25.76 4.29
C VAL A 80 32.01 26.12 2.87
N THR A 81 32.57 27.17 2.26
CA THR A 81 32.30 27.46 0.84
C THR A 81 32.85 26.37 -0.11
N ALA A 82 33.95 25.73 0.26
CA ALA A 82 34.51 24.61 -0.50
C ALA A 82 33.66 23.35 -0.32
N GLU A 83 33.30 22.99 0.92
CA GLU A 83 32.43 21.84 1.20
C GLU A 83 31.04 21.99 0.57
N ALA A 84 30.45 23.18 0.62
CA ALA A 84 29.18 23.48 -0.05
C ALA A 84 29.29 23.42 -1.59
N SER A 85 30.44 23.81 -2.14
CA SER A 85 30.74 23.70 -3.58
C SER A 85 30.86 22.23 -4.00
N ASP A 86 31.52 21.41 -3.20
CA ASP A 86 31.71 19.97 -3.47
C ASP A 86 30.38 19.20 -3.38
N VAL A 87 29.56 19.51 -2.38
CA VAL A 87 28.18 18.99 -2.29
C VAL A 87 27.37 19.41 -3.51
N ALA A 88 27.37 20.70 -3.88
CA ALA A 88 26.63 21.18 -5.04
C ALA A 88 27.11 20.55 -6.36
N SER A 89 28.41 20.28 -6.52
CA SER A 89 28.90 19.52 -7.68
C SER A 89 28.39 18.08 -7.70
N THR A 90 28.35 17.42 -6.54
CA THR A 90 27.84 16.05 -6.42
C THR A 90 26.34 15.99 -6.70
N LEU A 91 25.55 16.96 -6.23
CA LEU A 91 24.13 17.04 -6.54
C LEU A 91 23.91 17.17 -8.06
N ARG A 92 24.69 18.03 -8.74
CA ARG A 92 24.60 18.22 -10.18
C ARG A 92 25.03 17.00 -10.99
N SER A 93 26.01 16.22 -10.53
CA SER A 93 26.42 14.97 -11.21
C SER A 93 25.35 13.88 -11.13
N HIS A 94 24.37 14.00 -10.23
CA HIS A 94 23.21 13.13 -10.11
C HIS A 94 21.93 13.77 -10.69
N GLU A 95 22.09 14.64 -11.68
CA GLU A 95 20.99 15.24 -12.47
C GLU A 95 20.02 16.11 -11.66
N LEU A 96 20.37 16.50 -10.43
CA LEU A 96 19.58 17.47 -9.67
C LEU A 96 19.81 18.87 -10.25
N THR A 97 18.72 19.57 -10.56
CA THR A 97 18.73 20.89 -11.21
C THR A 97 17.94 21.93 -10.41
N GLY A 98 18.16 23.22 -10.72
CA GLY A 98 17.47 24.33 -10.07
C GLY A 98 17.62 24.32 -8.55
N ALA A 99 16.52 24.52 -7.82
CA ALA A 99 16.49 24.50 -6.36
C ALA A 99 16.95 23.16 -5.76
N ARG A 100 16.82 22.04 -6.49
CA ARG A 100 17.22 20.71 -5.99
C ARG A 100 18.72 20.50 -5.94
N ALA A 101 19.48 21.30 -6.71
CA ALA A 101 20.95 21.29 -6.75
C ALA A 101 21.59 22.13 -5.65
N VAL A 102 20.80 22.78 -4.80
CA VAL A 102 21.27 23.64 -3.71
C VAL A 102 21.46 22.81 -2.44
N ALA A 103 22.64 22.91 -1.83
CA ALA A 103 22.92 22.25 -0.56
C ALA A 103 22.07 22.85 0.58
N PRO A 104 21.62 22.05 1.57
CA PRO A 104 20.65 22.49 2.56
C PRO A 104 21.13 23.66 3.41
N GLY A 105 22.44 23.75 3.71
CA GLY A 105 23.04 24.75 4.60
C GLY A 105 23.48 26.06 3.96
N VAL A 106 23.15 26.33 2.69
CA VAL A 106 23.56 27.56 2.01
C VAL A 106 22.74 28.75 2.53
N ALA A 107 23.41 29.65 3.25
CA ALA A 107 22.84 30.89 3.75
C ALA A 107 22.66 31.93 2.63
N ASP A 108 21.47 32.55 2.55
CA ASP A 108 21.26 33.72 1.71
C ASP A 108 21.76 35.03 2.39
N GLU A 109 21.86 36.11 1.63
CA GLU A 109 22.37 37.38 2.13
C GLU A 109 21.55 37.92 3.31
N ALA A 110 20.22 37.76 3.25
CA ALA A 110 19.31 38.20 4.30
C ALA A 110 19.57 37.46 5.63
N MET A 111 19.84 36.15 5.55
CA MET A 111 20.16 35.34 6.71
C MET A 111 21.53 35.69 7.30
N VAL A 112 22.53 35.94 6.44
CA VAL A 112 23.85 36.41 6.87
C VAL A 112 23.76 37.76 7.59
N GLN A 113 23.00 38.71 7.04
CA GLN A 113 22.77 40.02 7.67
C GLN A 113 22.08 39.88 9.02
N PHE A 114 21.03 39.07 9.11
CA PHE A 114 20.31 38.80 10.36
C PHE A 114 21.21 38.17 11.44
N ALA A 115 21.99 37.16 11.05
CA ALA A 115 22.92 36.49 11.95
C ALA A 115 23.98 37.45 12.51
N ARG A 116 24.54 38.34 11.66
CA ARG A 116 25.54 39.33 12.06
C ARG A 116 25.01 40.47 12.94
N GLN A 117 23.71 40.78 12.84
CA GLN A 117 23.06 41.80 13.67
C GLN A 117 22.72 41.32 15.08
N SER A 118 22.82 40.01 15.34
CA SER A 118 22.55 39.44 16.65
C SER A 118 23.68 39.75 17.65
N LYS A 119 23.32 40.24 18.85
CA LYS A 119 24.28 40.72 19.85
C LYS A 119 25.32 39.68 20.28
N ASP A 120 24.93 38.40 20.36
CA ASP A 120 25.82 37.27 20.64
C ASP A 120 25.19 35.92 20.18
N ILE A 121 26.01 34.87 20.17
CA ILE A 121 25.59 33.49 19.81
C ILE A 121 24.51 32.96 20.75
N SER A 122 24.52 33.37 22.02
CA SER A 122 23.51 32.97 23.01
C SER A 122 22.13 33.50 22.64
N THR A 123 22.06 34.73 22.16
CA THR A 123 20.85 35.41 21.67
C THR A 123 20.31 34.70 20.43
N LEU A 124 21.17 34.31 19.48
CA LEU A 124 20.76 33.48 18.35
C LEU A 124 20.24 32.10 18.78
N GLY A 125 20.89 31.47 19.76
CA GLY A 125 20.42 30.21 20.34
C GLY A 125 19.07 30.36 21.07
N GLN A 126 18.75 31.55 21.61
CA GLN A 126 17.43 31.86 22.15
C GLN A 126 16.40 32.13 21.04
N VAL A 127 16.79 32.77 19.93
CA VAL A 127 15.93 32.96 18.75
C VAL A 127 15.54 31.62 18.16
N VAL A 128 16.49 30.71 17.94
CA VAL A 128 16.22 29.36 17.42
C VAL A 128 15.29 28.58 18.33
N ARG A 129 15.51 28.61 19.66
CA ARG A 129 14.59 28.00 20.64
C ARG A 129 13.22 28.71 20.70
N GLY A 130 13.19 29.99 20.37
CA GLY A 130 11.97 30.81 20.31
C GLY A 130 11.12 30.54 19.08
N LEU A 131 11.68 29.94 18.02
CA LEU A 131 10.95 29.55 16.80
C LEU A 131 9.86 28.52 17.09
N GLU A 132 9.85 27.87 18.25
CA GLU A 132 8.95 26.75 18.58
C GLU A 132 7.82 27.16 19.55
N LYS A 133 7.75 28.45 19.91
CA LYS A 133 6.67 28.98 20.76
C LYS A 133 5.31 28.88 20.05
N PRO A 134 4.18 28.94 20.78
CA PRO A 134 2.85 28.98 20.18
C PRO A 134 2.74 30.08 19.12
N GLY A 135 2.49 29.68 17.86
CA GLY A 135 2.50 30.57 16.68
C GLY A 135 3.77 30.51 15.80
N GLY A 136 4.79 29.74 16.20
CA GLY A 136 6.02 29.51 15.45
C GLY A 136 6.02 28.23 14.59
N LEU A 137 7.21 27.68 14.32
CA LEU A 137 7.44 26.43 13.59
C LEU A 137 6.76 25.25 14.30
N GLN A 138 6.00 24.48 13.54
CA GLN A 138 5.36 23.25 14.01
C GLN A 138 6.06 22.02 13.45
N ARG A 139 5.95 20.87 14.11
CA ARG A 139 6.51 19.62 13.57
C ARG A 139 5.58 19.07 12.49
N VAL A 140 6.12 18.60 11.36
CA VAL A 140 5.32 17.92 10.32
C VAL A 140 4.62 16.69 10.91
N ALA A 141 3.28 16.72 10.91
CA ALA A 141 2.45 15.59 11.31
C ALA A 141 2.59 14.42 10.32
N LEU A 142 2.42 13.18 10.81
CA LEU A 142 2.57 11.96 10.00
C LEU A 142 1.70 12.00 8.72
N GLY A 143 0.42 12.36 8.83
CA GLY A 143 -0.50 12.47 7.69
C GLY A 143 -0.16 13.61 6.70
N GLN A 144 0.63 14.60 7.12
CA GLN A 144 1.02 15.73 6.26
C GLN A 144 2.34 15.50 5.51
N ARG A 145 3.07 14.43 5.80
CA ARG A 145 4.41 14.17 5.22
C ARG A 145 4.40 14.12 3.69
N ARG A 146 3.38 13.50 3.09
CA ARG A 146 3.24 13.42 1.63
C ARG A 146 3.06 14.81 0.99
N LYS A 147 2.45 15.76 1.71
CA LYS A 147 2.20 17.13 1.24
C LYS A 147 3.36 18.09 1.52
N HIS A 148 4.27 17.70 2.43
CA HIS A 148 5.41 18.52 2.82
C HIS A 148 6.43 18.68 1.70
N ALA A 149 6.94 19.87 1.46
CA ALA A 149 8.12 20.07 0.61
C ALA A 149 9.34 20.26 1.51
N VAL A 150 10.33 19.37 1.40
CA VAL A 150 11.58 19.48 2.17
C VAL A 150 12.35 20.69 1.65
N ARG A 151 12.57 21.68 2.51
CA ARG A 151 13.16 22.97 2.14
C ARG A 151 14.63 23.06 2.49
N THR A 152 15.30 23.98 1.80
CA THR A 152 16.60 24.52 2.17
C THR A 152 16.46 25.50 3.33
N THR A 153 17.59 25.88 3.93
CA THR A 153 17.61 26.85 5.04
C THR A 153 17.20 28.25 4.61
N ALA A 154 17.56 28.69 3.41
CA ALA A 154 17.13 29.98 2.87
C ALA A 154 15.61 30.06 2.70
N GLU A 155 14.99 29.04 2.09
CA GLU A 155 13.53 28.96 1.93
C GLU A 155 12.82 28.96 3.28
N LEU A 156 13.32 28.18 4.24
CA LEU A 156 12.75 28.11 5.58
C LEU A 156 12.90 29.44 6.34
N PHE A 157 14.06 30.10 6.23
CA PHE A 157 14.29 31.40 6.87
C PHE A 157 13.35 32.48 6.33
N GLN A 158 13.08 32.50 5.03
CA GLN A 158 12.12 33.41 4.42
C GLN A 158 10.68 33.14 4.92
N ALA A 159 10.27 31.88 5.04
CA ALA A 159 8.97 31.51 5.59
C ALA A 159 8.80 31.97 7.05
N VAL A 160 9.84 31.78 7.88
CA VAL A 160 9.88 32.26 9.27
C VAL A 160 9.76 33.78 9.34
N ARG A 161 10.51 34.52 8.51
CA ARG A 161 10.43 35.99 8.48
C ARG A 161 9.07 36.52 8.03
N ALA A 162 8.36 35.76 7.19
CA ALA A 162 7.01 36.06 6.76
C ALA A 162 5.94 35.71 7.81
N ASN A 163 6.34 35.26 9.01
CA ASN A 163 5.49 34.79 10.09
C ASN A 163 4.50 33.69 9.64
N LYS A 164 4.95 32.83 8.74
CA LYS A 164 4.17 31.66 8.33
C LYS A 164 4.47 30.52 9.32
N ALA A 165 3.44 30.09 10.04
CA ALA A 165 3.51 28.92 10.93
C ALA A 165 3.50 27.61 10.11
N GLU A 166 4.52 27.44 9.27
CA GLU A 166 4.64 26.24 8.44
C GLU A 166 5.25 25.09 9.23
N PRO A 167 4.77 23.85 9.02
CA PRO A 167 5.36 22.68 9.62
C PRO A 167 6.78 22.43 9.05
N VAL A 168 7.68 21.84 9.84
CA VAL A 168 9.06 21.50 9.48
C VAL A 168 9.48 20.15 10.05
N HIS A 169 10.42 19.49 9.39
CA HIS A 169 11.11 18.33 9.94
C HIS A 169 12.27 18.75 10.84
N ALA A 170 12.64 17.88 11.79
CA ALA A 170 13.74 18.13 12.72
C ALA A 170 15.08 18.43 11.99
N ILE A 171 15.35 17.72 10.89
CA ILE A 171 16.56 17.96 10.08
C ILE A 171 16.54 19.34 9.38
N GLU A 172 15.38 19.84 8.93
CA GLU A 172 15.25 21.19 8.34
C GLU A 172 15.53 22.26 9.42
N ALA A 173 14.94 22.11 10.60
CA ALA A 173 15.16 23.01 11.72
C ALA A 173 16.61 22.98 12.24
N ALA A 174 17.24 21.79 12.28
CA ALA A 174 18.64 21.64 12.66
C ALA A 174 19.57 22.32 11.65
N TRP A 175 19.30 22.18 10.34
CA TRP A 175 20.03 22.90 9.31
C TRP A 175 19.85 24.42 9.42
N LEU A 176 18.65 24.91 9.74
CA LEU A 176 18.41 26.35 9.94
C LEU A 176 19.23 26.88 11.12
N ALA A 177 19.18 26.16 12.25
CA ALA A 177 19.97 26.49 13.44
C ALA A 177 21.47 26.50 13.12
N TRP A 178 21.97 25.45 12.46
CA TRP A 178 23.36 25.32 12.06
C TRP A 178 23.80 26.49 11.17
N SER A 179 22.99 26.83 10.17
CA SER A 179 23.34 27.85 9.18
C SER A 179 23.31 29.26 9.78
N LEU A 180 22.36 29.57 10.66
CA LEU A 180 22.31 30.84 11.39
C LEU A 180 23.53 31.02 12.30
N LEU A 181 23.88 29.97 13.06
CA LEU A 181 25.03 29.97 13.95
C LEU A 181 26.34 30.10 13.17
N HIS A 182 26.47 29.36 12.07
CA HIS A 182 27.63 29.44 11.18
C HIS A 182 27.76 30.82 10.53
N ALA A 183 26.65 31.41 10.05
CA ALA A 183 26.64 32.76 9.48
C ALA A 183 27.02 33.86 10.49
N ALA A 184 26.81 33.62 11.79
CA ALA A 184 27.27 34.47 12.89
C ALA A 184 28.75 34.26 13.26
N GLY A 185 29.47 33.36 12.56
CA GLY A 185 30.88 33.07 12.80
C GLY A 185 31.15 31.99 13.83
N ALA A 186 30.14 31.23 14.27
CA ALA A 186 30.34 30.05 15.11
C ALA A 186 30.82 28.86 14.25
N ALA A 187 31.38 27.84 14.92
CA ALA A 187 31.70 26.53 14.31
C ALA A 187 30.76 25.44 14.86
N PRO A 188 29.47 25.44 14.47
CA PRO A 188 28.50 24.48 14.96
C PRO A 188 28.80 23.05 14.46
N GLN A 189 28.58 22.06 15.33
CA GLN A 189 28.69 20.64 14.97
C GLN A 189 27.32 19.97 15.09
N PHE A 190 26.89 19.21 14.07
CA PHE A 190 25.68 18.40 14.20
C PHE A 190 25.86 17.31 15.25
N VAL A 191 24.82 17.07 16.03
CA VAL A 191 24.76 15.99 17.00
C VAL A 191 23.44 15.24 16.88
N ALA A 192 23.49 13.94 17.12
CA ALA A 192 22.30 13.10 17.22
C ALA A 192 22.38 12.22 18.48
N GLU A 193 21.22 11.93 19.05
CA GLU A 193 21.08 10.97 20.14
C GLU A 193 21.33 9.54 19.62
N THR A 194 22.18 8.77 20.28
CA THR A 194 22.54 7.41 19.83
C THR A 194 21.47 6.38 20.05
N ASP A 195 20.71 6.58 21.11
CA ASP A 195 19.64 5.69 21.55
C ASP A 195 18.36 6.01 20.75
N GLY A 196 18.29 7.23 20.21
CA GLY A 196 17.39 7.64 19.14
C GLY A 196 17.90 7.15 17.81
N VAL A 197 17.84 5.83 17.61
CA VAL A 197 18.18 5.07 16.40
C VAL A 197 18.19 5.98 15.15
N GLN A 198 19.35 6.09 14.50
CA GLN A 198 19.49 6.65 13.16
C GLN A 198 18.74 5.74 12.18
N THR A 199 17.42 5.80 12.24
CA THR A 199 16.54 4.90 11.54
C THR A 199 16.43 5.34 10.10
N PRO A 200 16.77 4.48 9.14
CA PRO A 200 16.49 4.75 7.73
C PRO A 200 15.03 5.11 7.45
N LEU A 201 14.11 4.51 8.22
CA LEU A 201 12.67 4.69 8.08
C LEU A 201 12.11 5.92 8.79
N LEU A 202 12.71 6.33 9.92
CA LEU A 202 12.17 7.36 10.79
C LEU A 202 13.17 8.50 11.02
N LEU A 203 13.89 8.94 9.97
CA LEU A 203 14.75 10.15 10.02
C LEU A 203 14.02 11.38 10.58
N SER A 204 12.70 11.46 10.37
CA SER A 204 11.81 12.47 10.97
C SER A 204 11.72 12.45 12.50
N ARG A 205 11.97 11.30 13.14
CA ARG A 205 11.98 11.06 14.59
C ARG A 205 13.39 11.11 15.16
N THR A 206 14.44 11.03 14.33
CA THR A 206 15.82 11.21 14.79
C THR A 206 15.96 12.56 15.49
N ARG A 207 16.40 12.51 16.75
CA ARG A 207 16.68 13.70 17.55
C ARG A 207 18.02 14.26 17.10
N LEU A 208 17.96 15.40 16.42
CA LEU A 208 19.08 16.04 15.77
C LEU A 208 19.20 17.47 16.28
N GLY A 209 20.41 17.87 16.63
CA GLY A 209 20.69 19.17 17.20
C GLY A 209 22.03 19.70 16.74
N VAL A 210 22.36 20.88 17.23
CA VAL A 210 23.59 21.58 16.90
C VAL A 210 24.33 21.93 18.17
N ARG A 211 25.55 21.39 18.31
CA ARG A 211 26.45 21.68 19.42
C ARG A 211 27.32 22.89 19.10
N LEU A 212 27.41 23.80 20.08
CA LEU A 212 28.26 24.97 20.06
C LEU A 212 29.65 24.65 20.63
N ALA A 213 30.62 25.55 20.39
CA ALA A 213 31.98 25.44 20.93
C ALA A 213 32.02 25.44 22.48
N ASP A 214 31.02 26.03 23.15
CA ASP A 214 30.88 26.02 24.60
C ASP A 214 30.20 24.74 25.15
N GLY A 215 29.93 23.77 24.27
CA GLY A 215 29.33 22.47 24.61
C GLY A 215 27.80 22.48 24.70
N LYS A 216 27.13 23.64 24.63
CA LYS A 216 25.66 23.71 24.65
C LYS A 216 25.08 23.15 23.36
N ILE A 217 23.93 22.49 23.47
CA ILE A 217 23.20 21.92 22.34
C ILE A 217 21.93 22.73 22.12
N VAL A 218 21.75 23.18 20.89
CA VAL A 218 20.50 23.75 20.40
C VAL A 218 19.77 22.62 19.67
N GLU A 219 18.72 22.10 20.28
CA GLU A 219 17.93 21.00 19.72
C GLU A 219 16.52 21.48 19.39
N PRO A 220 16.09 21.34 18.13
CA PRO A 220 14.72 21.65 17.76
C PRO A 220 13.70 20.62 18.31
N PHE A 221 12.55 21.10 18.77
CA PHE A 221 11.40 20.33 19.28
C PHE A 221 11.66 19.50 20.53
N ALA A 222 12.73 19.81 21.27
CA ALA A 222 13.12 19.07 22.45
C ALA A 222 12.26 19.43 23.67
N THR A 223 11.59 18.45 24.26
CA THR A 223 10.93 18.57 25.57
C THR A 223 11.85 18.15 26.73
N GLN A 224 12.94 17.45 26.42
CA GLN A 224 13.94 16.95 27.37
C GLN A 224 15.35 17.06 26.75
N PRO A 225 16.43 17.12 27.54
CA PRO A 225 17.79 17.10 27.00
C PRO A 225 18.10 15.82 26.23
N MET A 226 19.03 15.88 25.25
CA MET A 226 19.57 14.66 24.62
C MET A 226 20.41 13.86 25.62
N VAL A 227 20.26 12.55 25.58
CA VAL A 227 21.09 11.57 26.28
C VAL A 227 22.21 11.11 25.35
N ALA A 228 23.45 11.09 25.83
CA ALA A 228 24.63 10.60 25.08
C ALA A 228 24.77 11.10 23.60
N PRO A 229 24.68 12.42 23.32
CA PRO A 229 24.72 12.96 21.96
C PRO A 229 26.07 12.71 21.26
N LYS A 230 26.06 12.06 20.09
CA LYS A 230 27.23 11.83 19.24
C LYS A 230 27.30 12.83 18.09
N GLY A 231 28.53 13.14 17.67
CA GLY A 231 28.78 14.02 16.53
C GLY A 231 28.36 13.37 15.22
N VAL A 232 27.73 14.16 14.35
CA VAL A 232 27.35 13.83 12.99
C VAL A 232 28.12 14.76 12.05
N SER A 233 28.72 14.23 10.98
CA SER A 233 29.42 15.06 10.01
C SER A 233 28.44 15.85 9.13
N ASN A 234 28.90 16.95 8.53
CA ASN A 234 28.09 17.72 7.59
C ASN A 234 27.64 16.85 6.41
N ALA A 235 28.52 16.02 5.85
CA ALA A 235 28.19 15.06 4.79
C ALA A 235 27.08 14.08 5.22
N GLN A 236 27.12 13.55 6.45
CA GLN A 236 26.06 12.69 6.98
C GLN A 236 24.73 13.47 7.14
N ALA A 237 24.78 14.70 7.64
CA ALA A 237 23.59 15.54 7.79
C ALA A 237 22.96 15.92 6.43
N VAL A 238 23.78 16.11 5.39
CA VAL A 238 23.31 16.34 4.00
C VAL A 238 22.65 15.06 3.46
N ALA A 239 23.29 13.91 3.64
CA ALA A 239 22.70 12.63 3.24
C ALA A 239 21.36 12.37 3.93
N MET A 240 21.24 12.62 5.25
CA MET A 240 19.98 12.49 5.97
C MET A 240 18.87 13.42 5.43
N TRP A 241 19.23 14.65 5.03
CA TRP A 241 18.29 15.58 4.39
C TRP A 241 17.83 15.07 3.02
N LEU A 242 18.74 14.56 2.19
CA LEU A 242 18.41 13.95 0.90
C LEU A 242 17.53 12.70 1.04
N VAL A 243 17.81 11.84 2.03
CA VAL A 243 16.98 10.64 2.29
C VAL A 243 15.57 11.02 2.76
N LEU A 244 15.42 12.11 3.53
CA LEU A 244 14.11 12.64 3.87
C LEU A 244 13.36 13.16 2.63
N ARG A 245 14.05 13.88 1.74
CA ARG A 245 13.50 14.40 0.49
C ARG A 245 13.04 13.25 -0.44
N ALA A 246 13.89 12.25 -0.62
CA ALA A 246 13.56 11.01 -1.33
C ALA A 246 12.36 10.27 -0.74
N ASN A 247 12.24 10.23 0.59
CA ASN A 247 11.09 9.59 1.25
C ASN A 247 9.78 10.32 0.95
N VAL A 248 9.77 11.65 0.93
CA VAL A 248 8.59 12.44 0.56
C VAL A 248 8.20 12.18 -0.90
N GLU A 249 9.18 12.13 -1.80
CA GLU A 249 8.97 11.84 -3.22
C GLU A 249 8.46 10.44 -3.48
N ARG A 250 9.03 9.45 -2.78
CA ARG A 250 8.53 8.07 -2.76
C ARG A 250 7.06 8.02 -2.36
N LEU A 251 6.67 8.74 -1.30
CA LEU A 251 5.26 8.83 -0.89
C LEU A 251 4.38 9.49 -1.96
N ARG A 252 4.92 10.40 -2.78
CA ARG A 252 4.24 11.00 -3.95
C ARG A 252 4.28 10.13 -5.20
N SER A 253 4.92 8.95 -5.14
CA SER A 253 5.21 8.10 -6.29
C SER A 253 6.10 8.77 -7.36
N GLU A 254 6.86 9.80 -6.97
CA GLU A 254 7.86 10.48 -7.81
C GLU A 254 9.19 9.73 -7.77
N TYR A 255 9.17 8.46 -8.19
CA TYR A 255 10.28 7.53 -7.97
C TYR A 255 11.61 7.93 -8.62
N THR A 256 11.57 8.59 -9.78
CA THR A 256 12.78 9.08 -10.46
C THR A 256 13.52 10.09 -9.60
N LEU A 257 12.80 11.06 -9.01
CA LEU A 257 13.38 12.06 -8.12
C LEU A 257 13.92 11.40 -6.85
N ALA A 258 13.16 10.44 -6.29
CA ALA A 258 13.60 9.70 -5.11
C ALA A 258 14.92 8.96 -5.37
N TYR A 259 15.07 8.29 -6.52
CA TYR A 259 16.32 7.60 -6.86
C TYR A 259 17.50 8.56 -7.08
N GLN A 260 17.29 9.73 -7.69
CA GLN A 260 18.33 10.75 -7.85
C GLN A 260 18.85 11.25 -6.49
N ASP A 261 17.94 11.53 -5.57
CA ASP A 261 18.28 11.95 -4.21
C ASP A 261 19.02 10.88 -3.42
N LEU A 262 18.57 9.63 -3.51
CA LEU A 262 19.21 8.50 -2.82
C LEU A 262 20.60 8.21 -3.41
N ALA A 263 20.77 8.34 -4.73
CA ALA A 263 22.09 8.21 -5.37
C ALA A 263 23.06 9.30 -4.90
N ALA A 264 22.60 10.56 -4.85
CA ALA A 264 23.39 11.66 -4.33
C ALA A 264 23.74 11.47 -2.84
N ALA A 265 22.79 10.98 -2.03
CA ALA A 265 23.03 10.71 -0.61
C ALA A 265 24.11 9.62 -0.41
N GLU A 266 24.05 8.53 -1.18
CA GLU A 266 25.04 7.46 -1.15
C GLU A 266 26.42 7.92 -1.63
N ALA A 267 26.50 8.83 -2.61
CA ALA A 267 27.76 9.38 -3.09
C ALA A 267 28.42 10.30 -2.04
N ILE A 268 27.61 11.14 -1.36
CA ILE A 268 28.08 12.09 -0.35
C ILE A 268 28.49 11.38 0.95
N ALA A 269 27.71 10.39 1.39
CA ALA A 269 27.98 9.65 2.61
C ALA A 269 27.71 8.14 2.42
N PRO A 270 28.63 7.37 1.80
CA PRO A 270 28.46 5.94 1.53
C PRO A 270 28.24 5.08 2.78
N THR A 271 28.66 5.58 3.94
CA THR A 271 28.52 4.93 5.25
C THR A 271 27.12 5.07 5.85
N VAL A 272 26.27 5.94 5.30
CA VAL A 272 24.90 6.13 5.77
C VAL A 272 24.02 5.05 5.15
N ALA A 273 23.79 3.97 5.90
CA ALA A 273 22.95 2.85 5.47
C ALA A 273 21.50 3.28 5.16
N ALA A 274 21.06 4.44 5.68
CA ALA A 274 19.71 4.94 5.49
C ALA A 274 19.31 5.16 4.03
N ALA A 275 20.22 5.68 3.20
CA ALA A 275 19.94 5.90 1.79
C ALA A 275 19.71 4.58 1.04
N ARG A 276 20.56 3.58 1.30
CA ARG A 276 20.41 2.25 0.69
C ARG A 276 19.14 1.56 1.16
N PHE A 277 18.81 1.65 2.44
CA PHE A 277 17.58 1.04 2.95
C PHE A 277 16.33 1.68 2.33
N VAL A 278 16.25 3.01 2.26
CA VAL A 278 15.12 3.71 1.62
C VAL A 278 15.04 3.40 0.12
N ARG A 279 16.17 3.16 -0.55
CA ARG A 279 16.17 2.62 -1.91
C ARG A 279 15.48 1.26 -1.98
N GLY A 280 15.81 0.35 -1.05
CA GLY A 280 15.14 -0.94 -0.94
C GLY A 280 13.63 -0.82 -0.69
N VAL A 281 13.20 0.10 0.19
CA VAL A 281 11.78 0.42 0.39
C VAL A 281 11.12 0.96 -0.88
N THR A 282 11.82 1.83 -1.62
CA THR A 282 11.32 2.38 -2.89
C THR A 282 11.12 1.28 -3.95
N GLN A 283 12.00 0.28 -3.98
CA GLN A 283 11.87 -0.90 -4.83
C GLN A 283 10.70 -1.79 -4.40
N LEU A 284 10.46 -1.94 -3.09
CA LEU A 284 9.29 -2.66 -2.56
C LEU A 284 7.98 -1.99 -3.00
N ASP A 285 7.89 -0.66 -2.93
CA ASP A 285 6.72 0.09 -3.39
C ASP A 285 6.45 -0.11 -4.90
N GLN A 286 7.50 -0.35 -5.68
CA GLN A 286 7.44 -0.67 -7.12
C GLN A 286 7.23 -2.17 -7.40
N ARG A 287 6.91 -2.97 -6.37
CA ARG A 287 6.72 -4.43 -6.44
C ARG A 287 7.96 -5.21 -6.90
N MET A 288 9.15 -4.63 -6.78
CA MET A 288 10.43 -5.29 -7.03
C MET A 288 10.86 -6.04 -5.76
N THR A 289 10.02 -6.96 -5.26
CA THR A 289 10.10 -7.49 -3.89
C THR A 289 11.46 -8.09 -3.55
N ASP A 290 11.98 -8.99 -4.38
CA ASP A 290 13.25 -9.68 -4.12
C ASP A 290 14.43 -8.70 -4.10
N GLN A 291 14.47 -7.76 -5.05
CA GLN A 291 15.50 -6.74 -5.14
C GLN A 291 15.42 -5.75 -3.97
N GLY A 292 14.21 -5.33 -3.61
CA GLY A 292 13.95 -4.42 -2.50
C GLY A 292 14.39 -5.01 -1.17
N LEU A 293 14.00 -6.26 -0.90
CA LEU A 293 14.44 -7.00 0.29
C LEU A 293 15.96 -7.15 0.33
N ALA A 294 16.60 -7.60 -0.76
CA ALA A 294 18.06 -7.74 -0.81
C ALA A 294 18.79 -6.42 -0.56
N THR A 295 18.27 -5.31 -1.09
CA THR A 295 18.83 -3.97 -0.88
C THR A 295 18.68 -3.51 0.57
N CYS A 296 17.53 -3.77 1.20
CA CYS A 296 17.31 -3.50 2.62
C CYS A 296 18.24 -4.33 3.52
N GLU A 297 18.42 -5.63 3.24
CA GLU A 297 19.35 -6.50 3.98
C GLU A 297 20.79 -6.01 3.87
N ALA A 298 21.23 -5.61 2.68
CA ALA A 298 22.57 -5.08 2.46
C ALA A 298 22.81 -3.79 3.26
N ALA A 299 21.78 -2.97 3.47
CA ALA A 299 21.86 -1.81 4.35
C ALA A 299 21.96 -2.22 5.83
N LEU A 300 21.14 -3.18 6.28
CA LEU A 300 21.16 -3.69 7.66
C LEU A 300 22.46 -4.43 8.03
N ALA A 301 23.15 -5.01 7.05
CA ALA A 301 24.47 -5.60 7.23
C ALA A 301 25.54 -4.55 7.58
N GLN A 302 25.38 -3.31 7.13
CA GLN A 302 26.29 -2.21 7.43
C GLN A 302 25.97 -1.51 8.75
N GLN A 303 24.67 -1.37 9.04
CA GLN A 303 24.19 -0.73 10.25
C GLN A 303 22.98 -1.48 10.79
N GLN A 304 23.16 -2.13 11.95
CA GLN A 304 22.07 -2.81 12.61
C GLN A 304 21.05 -1.81 13.16
N ASP A 305 19.78 -2.06 12.88
CA ASP A 305 18.67 -1.25 13.33
C ASP A 305 17.45 -2.13 13.66
N PRO A 306 16.93 -2.09 14.91
CA PRO A 306 15.76 -2.88 15.32
C PRO A 306 14.46 -2.51 14.59
N LEU A 307 14.21 -1.23 14.34
CA LEU A 307 12.99 -0.74 13.69
C LEU A 307 12.99 -1.03 12.19
N ALA A 308 14.16 -0.96 11.56
CA ALA A 308 14.32 -1.41 10.17
C ALA A 308 14.16 -2.93 10.02
N ARG A 309 14.59 -3.72 11.01
CA ARG A 309 14.26 -5.16 11.06
C ARG A 309 12.77 -5.41 11.26
N LEU A 310 12.13 -4.63 12.13
CA LEU A 310 10.69 -4.72 12.35
C LEU A 310 9.90 -4.44 11.07
N PHE A 311 10.28 -3.41 10.31
CA PHE A 311 9.69 -3.14 9.00
C PHE A 311 9.82 -4.35 8.06
N LEU A 312 10.97 -5.02 8.03
CA LEU A 312 11.12 -6.25 7.23
C LEU A 312 10.28 -7.42 7.76
N ALA A 313 9.98 -7.46 9.07
CA ALA A 313 9.03 -8.40 9.63
C ALA A 313 7.60 -8.14 9.11
N GLU A 314 7.18 -6.88 9.08
CA GLU A 314 5.88 -6.45 8.54
C GLU A 314 5.77 -6.74 7.04
N VAL A 315 6.84 -6.47 6.27
CA VAL A 315 6.91 -6.84 4.85
C VAL A 315 6.82 -8.36 4.67
N ALA A 316 7.46 -9.15 5.54
CA ALA A 316 7.33 -10.61 5.50
C ALA A 316 5.90 -11.08 5.81
N LEU A 317 5.21 -10.43 6.75
CA LEU A 317 3.78 -10.72 7.02
C LEU A 317 2.89 -10.39 5.83
N ALA A 318 3.09 -9.23 5.20
CA ALA A 318 2.35 -8.83 4.01
C ALA A 318 2.54 -9.81 2.82
N ASN A 319 3.68 -10.52 2.81
CA ASN A 319 3.99 -11.55 1.81
C ASN A 319 3.64 -12.98 2.28
N ASP A 320 2.84 -13.14 3.33
CA ASP A 320 2.44 -14.45 3.90
C ASP A 320 3.62 -15.35 4.32
N GLN A 321 4.66 -14.73 4.88
CA GLN A 321 5.87 -15.42 5.36
C GLN A 321 6.01 -15.30 6.89
N PRO A 322 5.10 -15.89 7.70
CA PRO A 322 5.03 -15.67 9.13
C PRO A 322 6.25 -16.20 9.90
N VAL A 323 6.92 -17.25 9.39
CA VAL A 323 8.16 -17.77 10.01
C VAL A 323 9.29 -16.76 9.89
N LYS A 324 9.47 -16.15 8.72
CA LYS A 324 10.47 -15.09 8.53
C LYS A 324 10.12 -13.86 9.35
N ALA A 325 8.83 -13.49 9.40
CA ALA A 325 8.38 -12.37 10.23
C ALA A 325 8.75 -12.56 11.70
N LEU A 326 8.51 -13.76 12.26
CA LEU A 326 8.91 -14.09 13.64
C LEU A 326 10.42 -13.97 13.83
N GLN A 327 11.21 -14.55 12.92
CA GLN A 327 12.67 -14.44 12.97
C GLN A 327 13.12 -12.97 13.01
N ARG A 328 12.54 -12.10 12.16
CA ARG A 328 12.89 -10.68 12.15
C ARG A 328 12.45 -9.93 13.40
N CYS A 329 11.30 -10.29 13.97
CA CYS A 329 10.89 -9.77 15.28
C CYS A 329 11.88 -10.18 16.38
N ASP A 330 12.32 -11.44 16.37
CA ASP A 330 13.30 -11.95 17.35
C ASP A 330 14.65 -11.24 17.21
N GLU A 331 15.13 -11.01 15.98
CA GLU A 331 16.35 -10.24 15.72
C GLU A 331 16.22 -8.78 16.20
N ALA A 332 15.05 -8.15 15.99
CA ALA A 332 14.78 -6.81 16.48
C ALA A 332 14.76 -6.75 18.02
N LEU A 333 14.10 -7.71 18.67
CA LEU A 333 14.01 -7.80 20.13
C LEU A 333 15.33 -8.22 20.78
N ALA A 334 16.19 -8.97 20.09
CA ALA A 334 17.54 -9.27 20.58
C ALA A 334 18.39 -7.99 20.69
N ALA A 335 18.21 -7.06 19.75
CA ALA A 335 18.89 -5.77 19.77
C ALA A 335 18.20 -4.73 20.69
N ALA A 336 16.87 -4.80 20.83
CA ALA A 336 16.07 -3.92 21.67
C ALA A 336 14.93 -4.70 22.38
N PRO A 337 15.19 -5.35 23.53
CA PRO A 337 14.23 -6.26 24.18
C PRO A 337 12.91 -5.61 24.61
N GLY A 338 12.92 -4.30 24.88
CA GLY A 338 11.74 -3.53 25.29
C GLY A 338 11.06 -2.79 24.15
N LEU A 339 11.38 -3.08 22.88
CA LEU A 339 10.79 -2.38 21.73
C LEU A 339 9.30 -2.71 21.60
N PRO A 340 8.38 -1.77 21.92
CA PRO A 340 6.95 -2.08 22.02
C PRO A 340 6.37 -2.56 20.69
N GLU A 341 6.74 -1.91 19.58
CA GLU A 341 6.22 -2.25 18.26
C GLU A 341 6.64 -3.67 17.83
N ALA A 342 7.86 -4.10 18.18
CA ALA A 342 8.31 -5.46 17.86
C ALA A 342 7.63 -6.53 18.74
N LEU A 343 7.33 -6.22 20.00
CA LEU A 343 6.54 -7.10 20.87
C LEU A 343 5.11 -7.26 20.34
N VAL A 344 4.47 -6.16 19.92
CA VAL A 344 3.12 -6.16 19.33
C VAL A 344 3.10 -6.95 18.02
N THR A 345 4.01 -6.67 17.08
CA THR A 345 4.05 -7.38 15.79
C THR A 345 4.32 -8.87 16.01
N LYS A 346 5.25 -9.24 16.92
CA LYS A 346 5.47 -10.66 17.28
C LYS A 346 4.19 -11.32 17.81
N ALA A 347 3.47 -10.65 18.70
CA ALA A 347 2.19 -11.12 19.22
C ALA A 347 1.15 -11.33 18.09
N GLN A 348 1.06 -10.41 17.13
CA GLN A 348 0.18 -10.55 15.96
C GLN A 348 0.52 -11.80 15.13
N VAL A 349 1.81 -12.05 14.85
CA VAL A 349 2.23 -13.24 14.09
C VAL A 349 1.87 -14.53 14.84
N LEU A 350 2.10 -14.54 16.16
CA LEU A 350 1.77 -15.70 16.99
C LEU A 350 0.27 -15.96 17.07
N ILE A 351 -0.56 -14.91 17.14
CA ILE A 351 -2.02 -15.01 17.08
C ILE A 351 -2.47 -15.66 15.77
N GLY A 352 -1.97 -15.19 14.63
CA GLY A 352 -2.31 -15.75 13.31
C GLY A 352 -1.95 -17.24 13.19
N ARG A 353 -0.91 -17.69 13.90
CA ARG A 353 -0.48 -19.10 13.96
C ARG A 353 -1.14 -19.91 15.06
N MET A 354 -1.81 -19.30 16.03
CA MET A 354 -2.31 -19.99 17.22
C MET A 354 -3.30 -21.11 16.87
N GLN A 355 -4.10 -20.94 15.80
CA GLN A 355 -5.02 -21.98 15.32
C GLN A 355 -4.31 -23.22 14.76
N THR A 356 -3.05 -23.08 14.33
CA THR A 356 -2.23 -24.20 13.81
C THR A 356 -1.61 -25.04 14.92
N LEU A 357 -1.65 -24.57 16.18
CA LEU A 357 -1.13 -25.30 17.33
C LEU A 357 -2.12 -26.39 17.79
N PRO A 358 -1.60 -27.51 18.36
CA PRO A 358 -2.39 -28.48 19.09
C PRO A 358 -3.27 -27.81 20.17
N ILE A 359 -4.50 -28.31 20.36
CA ILE A 359 -5.51 -27.68 21.24
C ILE A 359 -4.98 -27.49 22.66
N ASP A 360 -4.24 -28.47 23.18
CA ASP A 360 -3.61 -28.45 24.51
C ASP A 360 -2.50 -27.40 24.66
N GLN A 361 -1.95 -26.90 23.55
CA GLN A 361 -0.91 -25.86 23.55
C GLN A 361 -1.46 -24.44 23.34
N ARG A 362 -2.73 -24.30 22.93
CA ARG A 362 -3.33 -22.99 22.61
C ARG A 362 -3.44 -22.09 23.84
N ASP A 363 -3.79 -22.65 24.99
CA ASP A 363 -3.93 -21.87 26.23
C ASP A 363 -2.57 -21.35 26.72
N ALA A 364 -1.52 -22.18 26.64
CA ALA A 364 -0.16 -21.78 26.97
C ALA A 364 0.33 -20.68 26.01
N ALA A 365 0.15 -20.87 24.70
CA ALA A 365 0.48 -19.86 23.69
C ALA A 365 -0.27 -18.54 23.93
N GLY A 366 -1.56 -18.60 24.28
CA GLY A 366 -2.35 -17.41 24.61
C GLY A 366 -1.79 -16.65 25.82
N LYS A 367 -1.29 -17.35 26.84
CA LYS A 367 -0.61 -16.72 27.99
C LYS A 367 0.73 -16.08 27.61
N ASP A 368 1.50 -16.72 26.74
CA ASP A 368 2.77 -16.15 26.27
C ASP A 368 2.54 -14.88 25.43
N ILE A 369 1.54 -14.91 24.55
CA ILE A 369 1.14 -13.74 23.74
C ILE A 369 0.65 -12.60 24.65
N ALA A 370 -0.14 -12.91 25.67
CA ALA A 370 -0.57 -11.95 26.69
C ALA A 370 0.62 -11.27 27.36
N ALA A 371 1.62 -12.04 27.78
CA ALA A 371 2.81 -11.53 28.44
C ALA A 371 3.65 -10.61 27.53
N LEU A 372 3.73 -10.90 26.23
CA LEU A 372 4.38 -10.00 25.25
C LEU A 372 3.67 -8.64 25.16
N LEU A 373 2.34 -8.66 25.13
CA LEU A 373 1.52 -7.44 25.05
C LEU A 373 1.59 -6.63 26.36
N ASP A 374 1.62 -7.29 27.51
CA ASP A 374 1.81 -6.63 28.81
C ASP A 374 3.20 -5.98 28.91
N GLN A 375 4.24 -6.63 28.36
CA GLN A 375 5.58 -6.02 28.26
C GLN A 375 5.57 -4.78 27.35
N ALA A 376 4.89 -4.85 26.21
CA ALA A 376 4.76 -3.71 25.30
C ALA A 376 4.07 -2.52 25.98
N LEU A 377 2.93 -2.77 26.66
CA LEU A 377 2.15 -1.75 27.39
C LEU A 377 2.90 -1.16 28.59
N LYS A 378 3.84 -1.93 29.17
CA LYS A 378 4.71 -1.43 30.25
C LYS A 378 5.82 -0.54 29.73
N ALA A 379 6.37 -0.87 28.56
CA ALA A 379 7.43 -0.09 27.91
C ALA A 379 6.90 1.21 27.31
N ASP A 380 5.70 1.17 26.73
CA ASP A 380 4.95 2.33 26.25
C ASP A 380 3.48 2.17 26.66
N PRO A 381 2.88 3.09 27.43
CA PRO A 381 1.47 3.00 27.82
C PRO A 381 0.46 3.07 26.66
N VAL A 382 0.87 3.51 25.46
CA VAL A 382 0.01 3.67 24.28
C VAL A 382 0.71 3.14 23.01
N PRO A 383 1.21 1.89 22.99
CA PRO A 383 1.87 1.36 21.81
C PRO A 383 0.82 1.06 20.74
N SER A 384 1.09 1.52 19.52
CA SER A 384 0.18 1.34 18.39
C SER A 384 -0.24 -0.12 18.22
N GLY A 385 -1.55 -0.37 18.22
CA GLY A 385 -2.12 -1.71 17.98
C GLY A 385 -2.07 -2.68 19.16
N ALA A 386 -1.39 -2.40 20.27
CA ALA A 386 -1.23 -3.36 21.38
C ALA A 386 -2.56 -3.84 21.98
N ARG A 387 -3.47 -2.90 22.31
CA ARG A 387 -4.79 -3.23 22.85
C ARG A 387 -5.71 -3.90 21.82
N ALA A 388 -5.59 -3.51 20.55
CA ALA A 388 -6.30 -4.17 19.46
C ALA A 388 -5.85 -5.63 19.31
N THR A 389 -4.54 -5.90 19.30
CA THR A 389 -3.97 -7.25 19.27
C THR A 389 -4.36 -8.05 20.51
N ARG A 390 -4.41 -7.44 21.70
CA ARG A 390 -4.90 -8.09 22.93
C ARG A 390 -6.37 -8.47 22.83
N ALA A 391 -7.20 -7.60 22.26
CA ALA A 391 -8.61 -7.89 22.01
C ALA A 391 -8.80 -9.01 20.98
N GLN A 392 -7.98 -9.07 19.92
CA GLN A 392 -8.00 -10.21 18.98
C GLN A 392 -7.72 -11.54 19.66
N LEU A 393 -6.74 -11.58 20.57
CA LEU A 393 -6.47 -12.77 21.39
C LEU A 393 -7.69 -13.18 22.23
N LEU A 394 -8.34 -12.20 22.89
CA LEU A 394 -9.56 -12.44 23.69
C LEU A 394 -10.71 -12.98 22.83
N LEU A 395 -10.89 -12.46 21.60
CA LEU A 395 -11.90 -12.96 20.66
C LEU A 395 -11.65 -14.41 20.26
N ILE A 396 -10.38 -14.81 20.05
CA ILE A 396 -10.06 -16.21 19.76
C ILE A 396 -10.31 -17.11 20.99
N GLN A 397 -10.12 -16.56 22.19
CA GLN A 397 -10.46 -17.21 23.46
C GLN A 397 -11.98 -17.20 23.75
N LYS A 398 -12.79 -16.61 22.86
CA LYS A 398 -14.26 -16.46 22.98
C LYS A 398 -14.68 -15.56 24.14
N GLU A 399 -13.84 -14.61 24.51
CA GLU A 399 -14.09 -13.61 25.55
C GLU A 399 -14.56 -12.29 24.94
N ASP A 400 -15.62 -12.33 24.12
CA ASP A 400 -16.09 -11.19 23.31
C ASP A 400 -16.40 -9.94 24.14
N GLN A 401 -17.00 -10.11 25.32
CA GLN A 401 -17.31 -8.98 26.20
C GLN A 401 -16.05 -8.32 26.77
N ALA A 402 -15.03 -9.11 27.11
CA ALA A 402 -13.76 -8.58 27.60
C ALA A 402 -13.02 -7.83 26.48
N ALA A 403 -13.03 -8.38 25.27
CA ALA A 403 -12.49 -7.73 24.08
C ALA A 403 -13.19 -6.39 23.81
N GLU A 404 -14.53 -6.36 23.81
CA GLU A 404 -15.30 -5.14 23.59
C GLU A 404 -14.98 -4.06 24.65
N ASN A 405 -14.95 -4.44 25.93
CA ASN A 405 -14.65 -3.51 27.02
C ASN A 405 -13.24 -2.92 26.90
N LEU A 406 -12.26 -3.76 26.56
CA LEU A 406 -10.88 -3.32 26.35
C LEU A 406 -10.80 -2.32 25.19
N LEU A 407 -11.41 -2.64 24.05
CA LEU A 407 -11.39 -1.75 22.88
C LEU A 407 -12.13 -0.44 23.14
N ARG A 408 -13.29 -0.49 23.80
CA ARG A 408 -14.06 0.71 24.14
C ARG A 408 -13.26 1.65 25.04
N SER A 409 -12.55 1.12 26.02
CA SER A 409 -11.67 1.93 26.88
C SER A 409 -10.49 2.53 26.11
N ALA A 410 -9.88 1.77 25.21
CA ALA A 410 -8.80 2.24 24.33
C ALA A 410 -9.25 3.42 23.44
N VAL A 411 -10.44 3.32 22.83
CA VAL A 411 -11.00 4.38 21.98
C VAL A 411 -11.34 5.63 22.79
N LEU A 412 -12.02 5.48 23.94
CA LEU A 412 -12.48 6.63 24.70
C LEU A 412 -11.34 7.36 25.42
N GLN A 413 -10.38 6.63 25.97
CA GLN A 413 -9.31 7.20 26.80
C GLN A 413 -8.07 7.61 26.00
N HIS A 414 -7.74 6.86 24.94
CA HIS A 414 -6.48 7.02 24.21
C HIS A 414 -6.66 7.39 22.73
N LYS A 415 -7.91 7.42 22.23
CA LYS A 415 -8.22 7.73 20.82
C LYS A 415 -7.47 6.81 19.85
N GLU A 416 -7.35 5.53 20.20
CA GLU A 416 -6.61 4.54 19.40
C GLU A 416 -7.37 4.10 18.15
N VAL A 417 -6.81 4.42 16.98
CA VAL A 417 -7.38 4.13 15.65
C VAL A 417 -7.54 2.63 15.43
N GLU A 418 -6.50 1.83 15.70
CA GLU A 418 -6.54 0.37 15.49
C GLU A 418 -7.59 -0.30 16.38
N SER A 419 -7.78 0.19 17.60
CA SER A 419 -8.83 -0.31 18.49
C SER A 419 -10.23 0.10 18.03
N ALA A 420 -10.39 1.31 17.47
CA ALA A 420 -11.66 1.75 16.90
C ALA A 420 -12.06 0.91 15.68
N LEU A 421 -11.10 0.61 14.79
CA LEU A 421 -11.34 -0.25 13.62
C LEU A 421 -11.81 -1.64 14.04
N LEU A 422 -11.09 -2.30 14.95
CA LEU A 422 -11.46 -3.64 15.42
C LEU A 422 -12.79 -3.64 16.18
N LEU A 423 -13.08 -2.61 16.97
CA LEU A 423 -14.36 -2.49 17.68
C LEU A 423 -15.52 -2.26 16.71
N ALA A 424 -15.33 -1.46 15.67
CA ALA A 424 -16.33 -1.25 14.64
C ALA A 424 -16.57 -2.53 13.83
N GLU A 425 -15.52 -3.29 13.53
CA GLU A 425 -15.63 -4.62 12.91
C GLU A 425 -16.43 -5.59 13.81
N LEU A 426 -16.10 -5.64 15.11
CA LEU A 426 -16.82 -6.46 16.08
C LEU A 426 -18.31 -6.07 16.15
N HIS A 427 -18.63 -4.79 16.22
CA HIS A 427 -20.02 -4.31 16.19
C HIS A 427 -20.72 -4.67 14.87
N THR A 428 -20.03 -4.53 13.74
CA THR A 428 -20.57 -4.87 12.41
C THR A 428 -20.88 -6.36 12.29
N ALA A 429 -20.00 -7.24 12.77
CA ALA A 429 -20.22 -8.68 12.82
C ALA A 429 -21.47 -9.04 13.65
N HIS A 430 -21.72 -8.28 14.71
CA HIS A 430 -22.91 -8.40 15.56
C HIS A 430 -24.14 -7.65 15.03
N LYS A 431 -24.10 -7.11 13.80
CA LYS A 431 -25.16 -6.29 13.19
C LYS A 431 -25.51 -5.01 13.96
N ARG A 432 -24.60 -4.54 14.82
CA ARG A 432 -24.69 -3.29 15.60
C ARG A 432 -24.12 -2.12 14.79
N HIS A 433 -24.67 -1.87 13.60
CA HIS A 433 -24.10 -0.92 12.63
C HIS A 433 -24.06 0.53 13.12
N ALA A 434 -25.08 0.98 13.86
CA ALA A 434 -25.11 2.29 14.48
C ALA A 434 -23.97 2.49 15.51
N GLU A 435 -23.67 1.47 16.32
CA GLU A 435 -22.58 1.51 17.30
C GLU A 435 -21.21 1.50 16.60
N ALA A 436 -21.06 0.70 15.53
CA ALA A 436 -19.85 0.71 14.72
C ALA A 436 -19.55 2.12 14.16
N ALA A 437 -20.56 2.79 13.61
CA ALA A 437 -20.42 4.16 13.12
C ALA A 437 -20.10 5.16 14.25
N GLN A 438 -20.69 4.99 15.43
CA GLN A 438 -20.44 5.86 16.58
C GLN A 438 -18.99 5.72 17.09
N VAL A 439 -18.47 4.50 17.17
CA VAL A 439 -17.07 4.25 17.60
C VAL A 439 -16.07 4.95 16.67
N LEU A 440 -16.30 4.89 15.36
CA LEU A 440 -15.44 5.53 14.36
C LEU A 440 -15.59 7.06 14.36
N GLN A 441 -16.72 7.58 14.83
CA GLN A 441 -16.89 8.99 15.12
C GLN A 441 -16.13 9.40 16.39
N ASP A 442 -16.25 8.62 17.47
CA ASP A 442 -15.73 8.94 18.80
C ASP A 442 -14.21 8.93 18.89
N VAL A 443 -13.54 8.12 18.05
CA VAL A 443 -12.08 8.11 17.95
C VAL A 443 -11.53 9.46 17.44
N GLY A 444 -12.33 10.22 16.68
CA GLY A 444 -11.96 11.55 16.19
C GLY A 444 -10.73 11.55 15.28
N ALA A 445 -10.46 10.43 14.62
CA ALA A 445 -9.32 10.28 13.73
C ALA A 445 -9.49 11.18 12.48
N PRO A 446 -8.38 11.70 11.91
CA PRO A 446 -8.40 12.37 10.62
C PRO A 446 -9.07 11.52 9.53
N LEU A 447 -9.85 12.15 8.65
CA LEU A 447 -10.55 11.46 7.55
C LEU A 447 -9.66 11.27 6.30
N ASP A 448 -8.39 11.65 6.39
CA ASP A 448 -7.38 11.33 5.37
C ASP A 448 -6.79 9.91 5.55
N ASP A 449 -7.12 9.18 6.63
CA ASP A 449 -6.90 7.73 6.72
C ASP A 449 -8.06 6.99 6.03
N ALA A 450 -7.79 6.48 4.83
CA ALA A 450 -8.76 5.74 4.01
C ALA A 450 -9.39 4.55 4.75
N ARG A 451 -8.68 3.91 5.70
CA ARG A 451 -9.20 2.76 6.45
C ARG A 451 -10.35 3.16 7.37
N ILE A 452 -10.19 4.27 8.09
CA ILE A 452 -11.23 4.82 8.97
C ILE A 452 -12.40 5.33 8.14
N ALA A 453 -12.13 6.11 7.10
CA ALA A 453 -13.17 6.63 6.21
C ALA A 453 -14.01 5.48 5.61
N LEU A 454 -13.34 4.42 5.13
CA LEU A 454 -14.01 3.24 4.58
C LEU A 454 -14.86 2.51 5.62
N ALA A 455 -14.28 2.15 6.77
CA ALA A 455 -15.00 1.44 7.83
C ALA A 455 -16.23 2.23 8.29
N TRP A 456 -16.11 3.56 8.37
CA TRP A 456 -17.20 4.42 8.84
C TRP A 456 -18.30 4.56 7.79
N VAL A 457 -17.93 4.76 6.52
CA VAL A 457 -18.89 4.73 5.40
C VAL A 457 -19.62 3.39 5.35
N GLN A 458 -18.91 2.26 5.45
CA GLN A 458 -19.52 0.93 5.43
C GLN A 458 -20.48 0.74 6.61
N ALA A 459 -20.11 1.16 7.82
CA ALA A 459 -20.99 1.11 8.98
C ALA A 459 -22.26 1.96 8.78
N LEU A 460 -22.13 3.18 8.23
CA LEU A 460 -23.26 4.05 7.92
C LEU A 460 -24.17 3.47 6.81
N MET A 461 -23.58 2.88 5.79
CA MET A 461 -24.32 2.22 4.70
C MET A 461 -25.11 1.01 5.22
N ALA A 462 -24.50 0.18 6.06
CA ALA A 462 -25.15 -0.96 6.69
C ALA A 462 -26.26 -0.54 7.68
N ASP A 463 -26.11 0.62 8.32
CA ASP A 463 -27.13 1.26 9.16
C ASP A 463 -28.24 1.97 8.33
N GLY A 464 -28.17 1.91 7.00
CA GLY A 464 -29.13 2.55 6.08
C GLY A 464 -28.98 4.07 5.94
N LYS A 465 -27.96 4.68 6.55
CA LYS A 465 -27.70 6.14 6.55
C LYS A 465 -26.86 6.56 5.33
N ARG A 466 -27.37 6.27 4.12
CA ARG A 466 -26.65 6.51 2.85
C ARG A 466 -26.24 7.97 2.63
N ASP A 467 -27.09 8.93 3.00
CA ASP A 467 -26.77 10.36 2.83
C ASP A 467 -25.60 10.79 3.72
N LYS A 468 -25.59 10.33 4.98
CA LYS A 468 -24.48 10.60 5.91
C LYS A 468 -23.18 9.93 5.46
N ALA A 469 -23.28 8.73 4.89
CA ALA A 469 -22.12 8.06 4.31
C ALA A 469 -21.51 8.89 3.18
N LEU A 470 -22.35 9.44 2.30
CA LEU A 470 -21.90 10.30 1.21
C LEU A 470 -21.28 11.61 1.74
N GLU A 471 -21.93 12.29 2.68
CA GLU A 471 -21.37 13.49 3.32
C GLU A 471 -20.00 13.24 3.97
N LEU A 472 -19.84 12.09 4.64
CA LEU A 472 -18.57 11.71 5.25
C LEU A 472 -17.50 11.47 4.19
N MET A 473 -17.84 10.78 3.10
CA MET A 473 -16.91 10.51 2.01
C MET A 473 -16.49 11.80 1.27
N GLU A 474 -17.41 12.76 1.06
CA GLU A 474 -17.05 14.07 0.53
C GLU A 474 -16.07 14.83 1.45
N LYS A 475 -16.24 14.72 2.78
CA LYS A 475 -15.29 15.29 3.75
C LYS A 475 -13.93 14.60 3.71
N ALA A 476 -13.90 13.27 3.61
CA ALA A 476 -12.66 12.50 3.47
C ALA A 476 -11.91 12.91 2.20
N PHE A 477 -12.62 12.99 1.07
CA PHE A 477 -12.06 13.45 -0.20
C PHE A 477 -11.55 14.89 -0.14
N ALA A 478 -12.25 15.80 0.54
CA ALA A 478 -11.78 17.17 0.73
C ALA A 478 -10.46 17.24 1.54
N GLN A 479 -10.23 16.31 2.47
CA GLN A 479 -8.98 16.23 3.25
C GLN A 479 -7.86 15.57 2.45
N ALA A 480 -8.19 14.62 1.56
CA ALA A 480 -7.24 13.85 0.77
C ALA A 480 -7.69 13.71 -0.70
N PRO A 481 -7.70 14.81 -1.48
CA PRO A 481 -8.20 14.79 -2.86
C PRO A 481 -7.31 13.97 -3.80
N ASP A 482 -6.04 13.81 -3.45
CA ASP A 482 -5.05 13.02 -4.19
C ASP A 482 -4.93 11.57 -3.68
N ASP A 483 -5.74 11.18 -2.68
CA ASP A 483 -5.84 9.81 -2.25
C ASP A 483 -6.78 9.04 -3.18
N ARG A 484 -6.18 8.15 -3.97
CA ARG A 484 -6.88 7.38 -4.98
C ARG A 484 -7.90 6.42 -4.39
N THR A 485 -7.63 5.85 -3.21
CA THR A 485 -8.54 4.94 -2.52
C THR A 485 -9.80 5.70 -2.12
N ILE A 486 -9.63 6.88 -1.52
CA ILE A 486 -10.74 7.75 -1.15
C ILE A 486 -11.51 8.22 -2.40
N GLY A 487 -10.81 8.61 -3.46
CA GLY A 487 -11.44 9.00 -4.73
C GLY A 487 -12.25 7.86 -5.37
N LEU A 488 -11.75 6.63 -5.33
CA LEU A 488 -12.45 5.43 -5.84
C LEU A 488 -13.70 5.12 -5.03
N LEU A 489 -13.58 5.12 -3.69
CA LEU A 489 -14.69 4.88 -2.78
C LEU A 489 -15.78 5.94 -2.94
N ARG A 490 -15.39 7.20 -3.11
CA ARG A 490 -16.31 8.30 -3.43
C ARG A 490 -17.09 8.03 -4.71
N ALA A 491 -16.43 7.64 -5.79
CA ALA A 491 -17.11 7.35 -7.05
C ALA A 491 -18.09 6.17 -6.93
N GLN A 492 -17.72 5.11 -6.22
CA GLN A 492 -18.62 3.98 -5.97
C GLN A 492 -19.85 4.41 -5.17
N LEU A 493 -19.67 5.19 -4.11
CA LEU A 493 -20.75 5.66 -3.28
C LEU A 493 -21.68 6.65 -4.01
N LEU A 494 -21.13 7.52 -4.86
CA LEU A 494 -21.91 8.37 -5.75
C LEU A 494 -22.78 7.52 -6.69
N ALA A 495 -22.22 6.44 -7.26
CA ALA A 495 -22.98 5.53 -8.12
C ALA A 495 -24.10 4.79 -7.38
N GLU A 496 -23.82 4.28 -6.18
CA GLU A 496 -24.83 3.61 -5.33
C GLU A 496 -25.96 4.55 -4.88
N ASN A 497 -25.66 5.85 -4.73
CA ASN A 497 -26.65 6.88 -4.45
C ASN A 497 -27.36 7.42 -5.71
N GLY A 498 -27.20 6.75 -6.87
CA GLY A 498 -27.86 7.11 -8.14
C GLY A 498 -27.25 8.33 -8.85
N LYS A 499 -26.13 8.87 -8.35
CA LYS A 499 -25.41 10.00 -8.95
C LYS A 499 -24.37 9.52 -9.97
N THR A 500 -24.79 8.68 -10.91
CA THR A 500 -23.91 7.99 -11.88
C THR A 500 -23.04 8.96 -12.68
N LYS A 501 -23.56 10.13 -13.08
CA LYS A 501 -22.79 11.14 -13.82
C LYS A 501 -21.68 11.77 -12.98
N GLU A 502 -21.96 12.08 -11.72
CA GLU A 502 -20.95 12.60 -10.79
C GLU A 502 -19.87 11.54 -10.51
N ALA A 503 -20.27 10.27 -10.38
CA ALA A 503 -19.35 9.14 -10.22
C ALA A 503 -18.41 8.99 -11.44
N ILE A 504 -18.93 9.08 -12.66
CA ILE A 504 -18.12 9.03 -13.89
C ILE A 504 -17.10 10.17 -13.92
N ALA A 505 -17.53 11.41 -13.61
CA ALA A 505 -16.66 12.57 -13.57
C ALA A 505 -15.57 12.46 -12.49
N ALA A 506 -15.89 11.90 -11.33
CA ALA A 506 -14.93 11.65 -10.26
C ALA A 506 -13.82 10.67 -10.68
N LEU A 507 -14.13 9.68 -11.53
CA LEU A 507 -13.16 8.69 -12.00
C LEU A 507 -12.23 9.22 -13.10
N ASP A 508 -12.65 10.23 -13.88
CA ASP A 508 -11.84 10.78 -14.98
C ASP A 508 -10.49 11.34 -14.49
N GLY A 509 -10.47 11.95 -13.30
CA GLY A 509 -9.26 12.49 -12.67
C GLY A 509 -8.32 11.45 -12.04
N LEU A 510 -8.77 10.20 -11.88
CA LEU A 510 -8.03 9.16 -11.15
C LEU A 510 -7.32 8.16 -12.06
N ARG A 511 -7.44 8.27 -13.39
CA ARG A 511 -7.00 7.26 -14.37
C ARG A 511 -5.50 6.97 -14.41
N SER A 512 -4.65 7.89 -13.92
CA SER A 512 -3.18 7.76 -14.00
C SER A 512 -2.62 6.77 -12.98
N GLY A 513 -1.64 5.93 -13.34
CA GLY A 513 -0.93 5.01 -12.41
C GLY A 513 -1.39 3.55 -12.42
N ASP A 514 -0.84 2.73 -11.53
CA ASP A 514 -0.90 1.25 -11.56
C ASP A 514 -2.32 0.64 -11.45
N ASP A 515 -3.26 1.29 -10.76
CA ASP A 515 -4.66 0.83 -10.64
C ASP A 515 -5.56 1.35 -11.78
N GLY A 516 -4.97 1.94 -12.83
CA GLY A 516 -5.70 2.54 -13.96
C GLY A 516 -6.71 1.58 -14.59
N ASP A 517 -6.36 0.29 -14.63
CA ASP A 517 -7.21 -0.76 -15.19
C ASP A 517 -8.49 -0.99 -14.38
N GLN A 518 -8.40 -0.98 -13.04
CA GLN A 518 -9.56 -1.15 -12.17
C GLN A 518 -10.51 0.06 -12.26
N ILE A 519 -9.94 1.25 -12.39
CA ILE A 519 -10.68 2.50 -12.60
C ILE A 519 -11.40 2.48 -13.94
N VAL A 520 -10.70 2.07 -15.01
CA VAL A 520 -11.29 1.92 -16.35
C VAL A 520 -12.45 0.93 -16.34
N LEU A 521 -12.32 -0.19 -15.62
CA LEU A 521 -13.41 -1.18 -15.49
C LEU A 521 -14.63 -0.61 -14.78
N LEU A 522 -14.46 0.02 -13.63
CA LEU A 522 -15.56 0.64 -12.89
C LEU A 522 -16.23 1.72 -13.74
N GLN A 523 -15.44 2.57 -14.39
CA GLN A 523 -15.97 3.63 -15.23
C GLN A 523 -16.71 3.10 -16.44
N ALA A 524 -16.21 2.05 -17.11
CA ALA A 524 -16.92 1.43 -18.23
C ALA A 524 -18.27 0.87 -17.79
N GLN A 525 -18.34 0.26 -16.61
CA GLN A 525 -19.60 -0.23 -16.05
C GLN A 525 -20.60 0.90 -15.79
N LEU A 526 -20.14 2.02 -15.20
CA LEU A 526 -20.97 3.20 -14.97
C LEU A 526 -21.40 3.89 -16.29
N LEU A 527 -20.52 3.95 -17.29
CA LEU A 527 -20.83 4.50 -18.61
C LEU A 527 -21.89 3.65 -19.34
N ILE A 528 -21.84 2.32 -19.23
CA ILE A 528 -22.88 1.43 -19.75
C ILE A 528 -24.23 1.70 -19.04
N GLN A 529 -24.21 1.92 -17.72
CA GLN A 529 -25.42 2.26 -16.95
C GLN A 529 -26.00 3.62 -17.37
N ASP A 530 -25.16 4.64 -17.59
CA ASP A 530 -25.56 5.97 -18.04
C ASP A 530 -25.84 6.04 -19.56
N ASN A 531 -25.92 4.89 -20.24
CA ASN A 531 -26.18 4.77 -21.68
C ASN A 531 -25.13 5.44 -22.60
N GLN A 532 -23.90 5.57 -22.12
CA GLN A 532 -22.72 6.08 -22.85
C GLN A 532 -21.82 4.94 -23.35
N ALA A 533 -22.41 3.98 -24.05
CA ALA A 533 -21.76 2.74 -24.45
C ALA A 533 -20.53 2.95 -25.38
N ASP A 534 -20.55 3.99 -26.22
CA ASP A 534 -19.41 4.34 -27.08
C ASP A 534 -18.15 4.69 -26.28
N ARG A 535 -18.31 5.52 -25.24
CA ARG A 535 -17.21 5.87 -24.33
C ARG A 535 -16.73 4.64 -23.55
N ALA A 536 -17.66 3.78 -23.13
CA ALA A 536 -17.30 2.53 -22.46
C ALA A 536 -16.45 1.61 -23.36
N ALA A 537 -16.85 1.44 -24.63
CA ALA A 537 -16.12 0.63 -25.59
C ALA A 537 -14.71 1.18 -25.84
N ALA A 538 -14.59 2.49 -26.06
CA ALA A 538 -13.29 3.15 -26.26
C ALA A 538 -12.34 2.98 -25.06
N ASN A 539 -12.86 3.03 -23.83
CA ASN A 539 -12.08 2.81 -22.62
C ASN A 539 -11.57 1.37 -22.49
N LEU A 540 -12.41 0.40 -22.89
CA LEU A 540 -12.12 -1.03 -22.76
C LEU A 540 -11.19 -1.56 -23.85
N ASP A 541 -11.10 -0.90 -25.01
CA ASP A 541 -10.32 -1.40 -26.15
C ASP A 541 -8.84 -1.67 -25.79
N LYS A 542 -8.15 -0.68 -25.21
CA LYS A 542 -6.75 -0.85 -24.77
C LYS A 542 -6.61 -1.86 -23.63
N LEU A 543 -7.61 -1.93 -22.75
CA LEU A 543 -7.57 -2.83 -21.61
C LEU A 543 -7.71 -4.30 -22.05
N ARG A 544 -8.57 -4.56 -23.05
CA ARG A 544 -8.76 -5.87 -23.66
C ARG A 544 -7.50 -6.37 -24.37
N GLU A 545 -6.76 -5.49 -25.04
CA GLU A 545 -5.48 -5.84 -25.69
C GLU A 545 -4.42 -6.26 -24.66
N ARG A 546 -4.35 -5.55 -23.52
CA ARG A 546 -3.40 -5.84 -22.44
C ARG A 546 -3.80 -7.03 -21.58
N ARG A 547 -5.11 -7.28 -21.43
CA ARG A 547 -5.67 -8.35 -20.58
C ARG A 547 -6.69 -9.22 -21.35
N PRO A 548 -6.25 -9.94 -22.39
CA PRO A 548 -7.17 -10.71 -23.25
C PRO A 548 -7.84 -11.90 -22.53
N ALA A 549 -7.25 -12.40 -21.44
CA ALA A 549 -7.79 -13.50 -20.64
C ALA A 549 -8.66 -13.03 -19.45
N ASP A 550 -8.82 -11.72 -19.24
CA ASP A 550 -9.65 -11.19 -18.16
C ASP A 550 -11.13 -11.27 -18.56
N LYS A 551 -11.86 -12.21 -17.92
CA LYS A 551 -13.29 -12.44 -18.17
C LYS A 551 -14.12 -11.16 -18.00
N LYS A 552 -13.85 -10.34 -16.99
CA LYS A 552 -14.65 -9.14 -16.71
C LYS A 552 -14.46 -8.08 -17.79
N VAL A 553 -13.21 -7.86 -18.22
CA VAL A 553 -12.87 -6.95 -19.32
C VAL A 553 -13.56 -7.38 -20.62
N ALA A 554 -13.51 -8.68 -20.91
CA ALA A 554 -14.04 -9.21 -22.16
C ALA A 554 -15.57 -9.15 -22.22
N LEU A 555 -16.29 -9.55 -21.16
CA LEU A 555 -17.74 -9.49 -21.12
C LEU A 555 -18.27 -8.04 -21.13
N LEU A 556 -17.67 -7.13 -20.37
CA LEU A 556 -18.02 -5.71 -20.42
C LEU A 556 -17.78 -5.11 -21.81
N SER A 557 -16.76 -5.57 -22.54
CA SER A 557 -16.51 -5.14 -23.92
C SER A 557 -17.65 -5.57 -24.86
N VAL A 558 -18.16 -6.80 -24.71
CA VAL A 558 -19.31 -7.28 -25.49
C VAL A 558 -20.54 -6.40 -25.23
N VAL A 559 -20.85 -6.11 -23.96
CA VAL A 559 -21.98 -5.22 -23.61
C VAL A 559 -21.79 -3.82 -24.21
N ALA A 560 -20.61 -3.24 -24.03
CA ALA A 560 -20.32 -1.88 -24.51
C ALA A 560 -20.41 -1.79 -26.04
N LEU A 561 -19.83 -2.74 -26.78
CA LEU A 561 -19.86 -2.78 -28.24
C LEU A 561 -21.29 -3.01 -28.76
N ALA A 562 -22.04 -3.93 -28.14
CA ALA A 562 -23.41 -4.21 -28.56
C ALA A 562 -24.33 -3.01 -28.32
N ARG A 563 -24.24 -2.35 -27.17
CA ARG A 563 -25.04 -1.15 -26.85
C ARG A 563 -24.59 0.12 -27.59
N SER A 564 -23.40 0.13 -28.17
CA SER A 564 -22.92 1.18 -29.10
C SER A 564 -23.26 0.89 -30.58
N ALA A 565 -24.18 -0.05 -30.84
CA ALA A 565 -24.56 -0.48 -32.19
C ALA A 565 -23.41 -1.09 -33.03
N ARG A 566 -22.30 -1.48 -32.39
CA ARG A 566 -21.15 -2.17 -33.02
C ARG A 566 -21.29 -3.69 -32.85
N LEU A 567 -22.42 -4.25 -33.28
CA LEU A 567 -22.75 -5.66 -33.07
C LEU A 567 -21.74 -6.63 -33.69
N ALA A 568 -21.23 -6.33 -34.89
CA ALA A 568 -20.23 -7.18 -35.53
C ALA A 568 -18.93 -7.29 -34.70
N ASP A 569 -18.50 -6.19 -34.09
CA ASP A 569 -17.34 -6.18 -33.21
C ASP A 569 -17.63 -6.96 -31.91
N ALA A 570 -18.83 -6.76 -31.33
CA ALA A 570 -19.26 -7.47 -30.14
C ALA A 570 -19.28 -9.00 -30.36
N GLU A 571 -19.77 -9.45 -31.51
CA GLU A 571 -19.79 -10.86 -31.90
C GLU A 571 -18.40 -11.44 -32.05
N LYS A 572 -17.50 -10.70 -32.70
CA LYS A 572 -16.11 -11.10 -32.84
C LYS A 572 -15.45 -11.30 -31.48
N VAL A 573 -15.67 -10.37 -30.54
CA VAL A 573 -15.15 -10.49 -29.17
C VAL A 573 -15.78 -11.68 -28.44
N ALA A 574 -17.11 -11.87 -28.53
CA ALA A 574 -17.78 -13.01 -27.90
C ALA A 574 -17.26 -14.37 -28.41
N GLN A 575 -17.03 -14.49 -29.72
CA GLN A 575 -16.45 -15.70 -30.33
C GLN A 575 -15.01 -15.95 -29.84
N GLN A 576 -14.19 -14.90 -29.72
CA GLN A 576 -12.84 -15.00 -29.18
C GLN A 576 -12.85 -15.47 -27.72
N VAL A 577 -13.73 -14.90 -26.90
CA VAL A 577 -13.91 -15.28 -25.49
C VAL A 577 -14.32 -16.73 -25.34
N GLN A 578 -15.25 -17.20 -26.17
CA GLN A 578 -15.72 -18.58 -26.16
C GLN A 578 -14.65 -19.56 -26.65
N ALA A 579 -13.97 -19.25 -27.76
CA ALA A 579 -12.89 -20.07 -28.30
C ALA A 579 -11.70 -20.20 -27.34
N ALA A 580 -11.39 -19.11 -26.63
CA ALA A 580 -10.35 -19.09 -25.60
C ALA A 580 -10.80 -19.68 -24.26
N LYS A 581 -12.07 -20.11 -24.13
CA LYS A 581 -12.68 -20.62 -22.89
C LYS A 581 -12.57 -19.65 -21.71
N VAL A 582 -12.56 -18.34 -21.99
CA VAL A 582 -12.49 -17.27 -20.98
C VAL A 582 -13.83 -17.08 -20.26
N ALA A 583 -14.95 -17.30 -20.96
CA ALA A 583 -16.29 -17.28 -20.40
C ALA A 583 -17.12 -18.46 -20.91
N THR A 584 -18.13 -18.85 -20.14
CA THR A 584 -19.07 -19.92 -20.48
C THR A 584 -20.15 -19.41 -21.43
N ALA A 585 -20.91 -20.33 -22.05
CA ALA A 585 -22.09 -19.98 -22.83
C ALA A 585 -23.15 -19.25 -21.99
N MET A 586 -23.31 -19.63 -20.71
CA MET A 586 -24.17 -18.92 -19.74
C MET A 586 -23.73 -17.47 -19.54
N ASP A 587 -22.44 -17.24 -19.27
CA ASP A 587 -21.91 -15.89 -19.08
C ASP A 587 -22.18 -15.01 -20.30
N LEU A 588 -21.97 -15.54 -21.51
CA LEU A 588 -22.23 -14.83 -22.76
C LEU A 588 -23.71 -14.60 -23.00
N ALA A 589 -24.58 -15.56 -22.66
CA ALA A 589 -26.03 -15.39 -22.79
C ALA A 589 -26.55 -14.28 -21.87
N GLU A 590 -26.12 -14.25 -20.60
CA GLU A 590 -26.42 -13.15 -19.67
C GLU A 590 -25.87 -11.81 -20.16
N THR A 591 -24.66 -11.81 -20.72
CA THR A 591 -24.03 -10.62 -21.31
C THR A 591 -24.85 -10.09 -22.50
N TRP A 592 -25.33 -10.96 -23.39
CA TRP A 592 -26.19 -10.58 -24.50
C TRP A 592 -27.57 -10.09 -24.03
N LEU A 593 -28.12 -10.65 -22.96
CA LEU A 593 -29.33 -10.11 -22.31
C LEU A 593 -29.10 -8.71 -21.76
N GLN A 594 -27.99 -8.48 -21.06
CA GLN A 594 -27.62 -7.16 -20.55
C GLN A 594 -27.41 -6.15 -21.69
N ALA A 595 -26.92 -6.62 -22.83
CA ALA A 595 -26.80 -5.85 -24.07
C ALA A 595 -28.12 -5.65 -24.84
N GLN A 596 -29.24 -6.17 -24.31
CA GLN A 596 -30.57 -6.15 -24.93
C GLN A 596 -30.63 -6.90 -26.28
N GLN A 597 -29.77 -7.89 -26.48
CA GLN A 597 -29.69 -8.73 -27.68
C GLN A 597 -30.22 -10.15 -27.40
N LEU A 598 -31.53 -10.26 -27.14
CA LEU A 598 -32.18 -11.52 -26.75
C LEU A 598 -31.95 -12.66 -27.76
N ALA A 599 -32.01 -12.36 -29.06
CA ALA A 599 -31.77 -13.37 -30.10
C ALA A 599 -30.35 -13.95 -30.04
N LYS A 600 -29.34 -13.13 -29.72
CA LYS A 600 -27.95 -13.58 -29.56
C LYS A 600 -27.77 -14.39 -28.28
N ALA A 601 -28.44 -13.99 -27.19
CA ALA A 601 -28.44 -14.74 -25.94
C ALA A 601 -28.95 -16.18 -26.15
N ILE A 602 -30.09 -16.31 -26.84
CA ILE A 602 -30.68 -17.61 -27.22
C ILE A 602 -29.70 -18.42 -28.08
N ALA A 603 -29.13 -17.82 -29.14
CA ALA A 603 -28.26 -18.53 -30.07
C ALA A 603 -26.98 -19.11 -29.41
N VAL A 604 -26.46 -18.44 -28.38
CA VAL A 604 -25.25 -18.90 -27.67
C VAL A 604 -25.53 -20.06 -26.72
N ILE A 605 -26.69 -20.07 -26.05
CA ILE A 605 -27.01 -21.07 -25.02
C ILE A 605 -27.74 -22.30 -25.58
N GLU A 606 -28.43 -22.17 -26.70
CA GLU A 606 -29.22 -23.25 -27.33
C GLU A 606 -28.43 -24.54 -27.61
N PRO A 607 -27.15 -24.49 -28.09
CA PRO A 607 -26.35 -25.70 -28.30
C PRO A 607 -26.08 -26.50 -27.03
N GLU A 608 -25.98 -25.84 -25.86
CA GLU A 608 -25.63 -26.49 -24.58
C GLU A 608 -26.72 -27.44 -24.07
N VAL A 609 -27.96 -27.25 -24.53
CA VAL A 609 -29.13 -28.05 -24.13
C VAL A 609 -29.62 -28.99 -25.23
N ALA A 610 -28.87 -29.10 -26.33
CA ALA A 610 -29.15 -30.06 -27.41
C ALA A 610 -28.68 -31.49 -27.10
N GLY A 611 -27.78 -31.67 -26.11
CA GLY A 611 -27.17 -32.96 -25.79
C GLY A 611 -28.03 -33.95 -24.97
N ASP A 612 -27.41 -35.07 -24.59
CA ASP A 612 -28.05 -36.16 -23.85
C ASP A 612 -28.20 -35.91 -22.35
N LYS A 613 -27.40 -35.01 -21.77
CA LYS A 613 -27.45 -34.65 -20.35
C LYS A 613 -27.55 -33.13 -20.18
N PRO A 614 -28.67 -32.51 -20.57
CA PRO A 614 -28.86 -31.08 -20.39
C PRO A 614 -28.88 -30.72 -18.90
N GLU A 615 -28.19 -29.65 -18.53
CA GLU A 615 -28.23 -29.12 -17.17
C GLU A 615 -29.54 -28.36 -16.94
N ALA A 616 -30.25 -28.68 -15.85
CA ALA A 616 -31.59 -28.16 -15.58
C ALA A 616 -31.64 -26.63 -15.54
N GLN A 617 -30.60 -26.00 -14.97
CA GLN A 617 -30.53 -24.55 -14.83
C GLN A 617 -30.35 -23.85 -16.20
N VAL A 618 -29.45 -24.35 -17.05
CA VAL A 618 -29.21 -23.82 -18.40
C VAL A 618 -30.47 -23.96 -19.27
N ALA A 619 -31.15 -25.09 -19.18
CA ALA A 619 -32.41 -25.32 -19.90
C ALA A 619 -33.55 -24.41 -19.42
N ALA A 620 -33.60 -24.11 -18.11
CA ALA A 620 -34.62 -23.24 -17.55
C ALA A 620 -34.40 -21.80 -18.02
N THR A 621 -33.15 -21.34 -18.00
CA THR A 621 -32.77 -20.03 -18.53
C THR A 621 -33.13 -19.89 -20.02
N LEU A 622 -32.84 -20.88 -20.86
CA LEU A 622 -33.23 -20.84 -22.28
C LEU A 622 -34.76 -20.83 -22.46
N ALA A 623 -35.50 -21.62 -21.68
CA ALA A 623 -36.96 -21.62 -21.74
C ALA A 623 -37.53 -20.25 -21.38
N VAL A 624 -37.01 -19.60 -20.34
CA VAL A 624 -37.39 -18.22 -19.98
C VAL A 624 -37.05 -17.25 -21.10
N MET A 625 -35.88 -17.37 -21.74
CA MET A 625 -35.52 -16.53 -22.90
C MET A 625 -36.46 -16.74 -24.08
N TYR A 626 -36.93 -17.98 -24.33
CA TYR A 626 -37.97 -18.23 -25.34
C TYR A 626 -39.29 -17.55 -24.99
N VAL A 627 -39.71 -17.58 -23.73
CA VAL A 627 -40.90 -16.84 -23.29
C VAL A 627 -40.72 -15.33 -23.52
N MET A 628 -39.57 -14.77 -23.15
CA MET A 628 -39.24 -13.34 -23.40
C MET A 628 -39.24 -12.98 -24.89
N ALA A 629 -38.93 -13.94 -25.76
CA ALA A 629 -38.90 -13.77 -27.22
C ALA A 629 -40.26 -14.03 -27.90
N ASP A 630 -41.34 -14.19 -27.11
CA ASP A 630 -42.67 -14.61 -27.58
C ASP A 630 -42.69 -15.97 -28.31
N ARG A 631 -41.67 -16.80 -28.03
CA ARG A 631 -41.50 -18.17 -28.54
C ARG A 631 -42.04 -19.21 -27.56
N LYS A 632 -43.27 -19.02 -27.07
CA LYS A 632 -43.88 -19.89 -26.05
C LYS A 632 -43.90 -21.37 -26.43
N ALA A 633 -44.17 -21.67 -27.71
CA ALA A 633 -44.17 -23.06 -28.20
C ALA A 633 -42.80 -23.73 -28.01
N ASP A 634 -41.71 -23.01 -28.24
CA ASP A 634 -40.35 -23.52 -28.08
C ASP A 634 -40.00 -23.72 -26.60
N ALA A 635 -40.49 -22.85 -25.71
CA ALA A 635 -40.35 -23.01 -24.26
C ALA A 635 -41.04 -24.30 -23.76
N ILE A 636 -42.27 -24.57 -24.23
CA ILE A 636 -43.02 -25.79 -23.88
C ILE A 636 -42.32 -27.03 -24.44
N ALA A 637 -41.89 -26.98 -25.72
CA ALA A 637 -41.18 -28.08 -26.35
C ALA A 637 -39.86 -28.40 -25.61
N LEU A 638 -39.12 -27.37 -25.20
CA LEU A 638 -37.89 -27.54 -24.41
C LEU A 638 -38.18 -28.13 -23.03
N ARG A 639 -39.21 -27.63 -22.34
CA ARG A 639 -39.67 -28.15 -21.04
C ARG A 639 -39.93 -29.65 -21.11
N ASP A 640 -40.73 -30.07 -22.08
CA ASP A 640 -41.17 -31.47 -22.19
C ASP A 640 -40.01 -32.39 -22.59
N ARG A 641 -39.16 -31.93 -23.53
CA ARG A 641 -37.96 -32.66 -23.97
C ARG A 641 -36.94 -32.86 -22.85
N VAL A 642 -36.67 -31.82 -22.06
CA VAL A 642 -35.61 -31.83 -21.05
C VAL A 642 -36.10 -32.49 -19.75
N ALA A 643 -37.36 -32.29 -19.35
CA ALA A 643 -37.91 -32.91 -18.14
C ALA A 643 -37.80 -34.44 -18.14
N GLY A 644 -37.95 -35.08 -19.31
CA GLY A 644 -37.77 -36.53 -19.46
C GLY A 644 -36.35 -37.03 -19.14
N LYS A 645 -35.35 -36.14 -19.15
CA LYS A 645 -33.93 -36.45 -18.92
C LYS A 645 -33.44 -36.06 -17.51
N LEU A 646 -34.21 -35.29 -16.72
CA LEU A 646 -33.78 -34.68 -15.45
C LEU A 646 -34.11 -35.47 -14.17
N GLY A 647 -34.85 -36.58 -14.28
CA GLY A 647 -35.19 -37.42 -13.12
C GLY A 647 -35.88 -36.63 -11.98
N PRO A 648 -35.36 -36.64 -10.74
CA PRO A 648 -35.97 -35.94 -9.59
C PRO A 648 -36.13 -34.43 -9.77
N GLN A 649 -35.28 -33.78 -10.57
CA GLN A 649 -35.34 -32.32 -10.80
C GLN A 649 -36.43 -31.93 -11.82
N ALA A 650 -37.03 -32.90 -12.51
CA ALA A 650 -37.98 -32.65 -13.59
C ALA A 650 -39.22 -31.87 -13.14
N GLN A 651 -39.70 -32.12 -11.91
CA GLN A 651 -40.88 -31.44 -11.38
C GLN A 651 -40.59 -29.95 -11.12
N GLN A 652 -39.50 -29.65 -10.41
CA GLN A 652 -39.10 -28.27 -10.12
C GLN A 652 -38.82 -27.50 -11.42
N PHE A 653 -38.15 -28.14 -12.38
CA PHE A 653 -37.87 -27.57 -13.69
C PHE A 653 -39.14 -27.21 -14.47
N ARG A 654 -40.15 -28.09 -14.49
CA ARG A 654 -41.45 -27.81 -15.13
C ARG A 654 -42.14 -26.62 -14.48
N THR A 655 -42.21 -26.60 -13.15
CA THR A 655 -42.84 -25.52 -12.40
C THR A 655 -42.24 -24.16 -12.75
N THR A 656 -40.91 -24.04 -12.77
CA THR A 656 -40.23 -22.77 -13.12
C THR A 656 -40.63 -22.25 -14.50
N ILE A 657 -40.75 -23.13 -15.49
CA ILE A 657 -41.11 -22.74 -16.86
C ILE A 657 -42.60 -22.40 -16.96
N ASP A 658 -43.46 -23.17 -16.29
CA ASP A 658 -44.90 -22.94 -16.28
C ASP A 658 -45.25 -21.59 -15.61
N GLU A 659 -44.56 -21.25 -14.51
CA GLU A 659 -44.67 -19.96 -13.85
C GLU A 659 -44.22 -18.81 -14.75
N ALA A 660 -43.09 -18.96 -15.46
CA ALA A 660 -42.59 -17.94 -16.39
C ALA A 660 -43.57 -17.70 -17.56
N ILE A 661 -44.15 -18.77 -18.11
CA ILE A 661 -45.19 -18.70 -19.14
C ILE A 661 -46.43 -17.98 -18.59
N ALA A 662 -46.93 -18.39 -17.43
CA ALA A 662 -48.13 -17.80 -16.83
C ALA A 662 -47.95 -16.31 -16.51
N ALA A 663 -46.76 -15.91 -16.03
CA ALA A 663 -46.43 -14.51 -15.77
C ALA A 663 -46.44 -13.68 -17.07
N ALA A 664 -45.85 -14.19 -18.16
CA ALA A 664 -45.85 -13.51 -19.45
C ALA A 664 -47.27 -13.35 -20.03
N GLU A 665 -48.13 -14.35 -19.86
CA GLU A 665 -49.54 -14.29 -20.27
C GLU A 665 -50.33 -13.24 -19.48
N GLN A 666 -50.13 -13.16 -18.16
CA GLN A 666 -50.75 -12.13 -17.34
C GLN A 666 -50.32 -10.72 -17.76
N GLU A 667 -49.05 -10.52 -18.11
CA GLU A 667 -48.55 -9.22 -18.59
C GLU A 667 -49.16 -8.83 -19.94
N GLN A 668 -49.29 -9.79 -20.88
CA GLN A 668 -49.98 -9.55 -22.16
C GLN A 668 -51.46 -9.23 -21.96
N GLN A 669 -52.16 -9.93 -21.06
CA GLN A 669 -53.56 -9.66 -20.74
C GLN A 669 -53.76 -8.31 -20.03
N GLY A 670 -52.83 -7.91 -19.16
CA GLY A 670 -52.84 -6.61 -18.49
C GLY A 670 -52.60 -5.42 -19.44
N ARG A 671 -51.78 -5.60 -20.49
CA ARG A 671 -51.59 -4.61 -21.56
C ARG A 671 -52.79 -4.50 -22.51
N ALA A 672 -53.65 -5.52 -22.56
CA ALA A 672 -54.81 -5.58 -23.44
C ALA A 672 -56.08 -4.88 -22.88
N VAL A 673 -56.00 -4.23 -21.71
CA VAL A 673 -57.07 -3.37 -21.18
C VAL A 673 -56.73 -1.91 -21.47
N PRO A 674 -57.32 -1.26 -22.50
CA PRO A 674 -57.17 0.18 -22.68
C PRO A 674 -57.99 0.92 -21.63
N ASP A 675 -57.44 2.05 -21.15
CA ASP A 675 -58.13 3.05 -20.33
C ASP A 675 -59.49 3.47 -20.93
N ALA A 676 -60.57 2.79 -20.53
CA ALA A 676 -61.94 3.19 -20.81
C ALA A 676 -62.45 4.29 -19.85
N LYS A 677 -61.56 5.03 -19.19
CA LYS A 677 -61.89 6.07 -18.20
C LYS A 677 -61.34 7.47 -18.48
N ALA A 678 -60.87 7.76 -19.69
CA ALA A 678 -60.44 9.09 -20.11
C ALA A 678 -61.39 9.80 -21.11
N ALA A 679 -62.65 9.36 -21.21
CA ALA A 679 -63.68 10.05 -21.99
C ALA A 679 -65.01 10.09 -21.21
N ARG A 680 -65.10 10.97 -20.22
CA ARG A 680 -66.36 11.57 -19.73
C ARG A 680 -66.12 13.00 -19.33
#